data_AF-A0A7X8WZZ2-F1
#
_entry.id   AF-A0A7X8WZZ2-F1
#
_cell.length_a   1.000
_cell.length_b   1.000
_cell.length_c   1.000
_cell.angle_alpha   90.00
_cell.angle_beta   90.00
_cell.angle_gamma   90.00
#
_symmetry.space_group_name_H-M   'P 1'
#
loop_
_entity.id
_entity.type
_entity.pdbx_description
1 polymer ?
#
loop_
_entity_poly.entity_id
_entity_poly.type
_entity_poly.pdbx_seq_one_letter_code
_entity_poly.pdbx_strand_id
1 'polypeptide(L)'
;MHWLIQRSNLSGIVTIPPSKSLTIRSIITASLVSGTSKIDNYLVCDDTIAVIEALRLAGIEIIEKDNYLLITGNTFTNNKDVFHMKSGATAFRMLVFIFLVKFKEFKITGNKDLLIRPFDTFDKFFDTYNIKYELIDDIYHVTGKLEAGQYEIEGHISSQFASGLTLALSTLNKPSTIIIENEMVSKPYLEMTIDMINYFSNNKVRLKGNLIVIEEELFFRGREYIVEGDYSQSAFYLVLAALGFDIKIKGLPKESLQGDFQIISFLNQFGIEATWDRDLLKVVSKTLMPAKIDVINNPDLFLPIAIFASFIDGETKIINIQNLRHKESDRVKSLTDNFDKLGIEYETTSRHISIYGNKKDRNIAVLDGANDHRVIMAFTVLALATRHSYLMKNVDMITKSYPNFIEDINNLGGKIEMKSIEKLREDIINIDKQMIELFKQRSEHVLLISNVKKELNLPIVDKEYEAKQIARHLDMLGDKSIEREYIEFYSKVLDISYQLQEGVPKMALLGKGLSHSISPKLHHIIGRLNDFKYDYSLLEIKDEQELKNALDLLRKHEYKAFNITMPYKKEVIKHLDVLTNKAHFTGVVNLVYMRSGQLIGDNVDYDGIVYSIKQMDINLQRYPILILGTGATAQTVARVLDGMMLEYKFVSRHPERKTQLENVISYDDLTGFKHYILINTTPVGMYPNINEMPVGLDEVEKATYVFDVIYNPDPTKLVKYAKAGLNGKEMLIVQGIASFNQVFDKKVVISKALVEQIKKELNE
;
A
#
# COMPACT_ATOMS: atom_id res chain seq x y z
N MET A 1 18.75 -5.54 7.17
CA MET A 1 18.46 -5.49 5.73
C MET A 1 17.32 -6.45 5.43
N HIS A 2 16.49 -6.17 4.43
CA HIS A 2 15.41 -7.07 4.01
C HIS A 2 15.67 -7.47 2.56
N TRP A 3 15.19 -8.65 2.18
CA TRP A 3 15.21 -9.07 0.79
C TRP A 3 13.96 -8.56 0.09
N LEU A 4 14.13 -7.86 -1.03
CA LEU A 4 13.04 -7.46 -1.90
C LEU A 4 12.83 -8.55 -2.95
N ILE A 5 11.63 -9.10 -2.98
CA ILE A 5 11.17 -10.05 -3.99
C ILE A 5 10.23 -9.29 -4.91
N GLN A 6 10.70 -8.97 -6.11
CA GLN A 6 9.93 -8.18 -7.06
C GLN A 6 9.09 -9.07 -7.96
N ARG A 7 7.91 -8.56 -8.32
CA ARG A 7 7.12 -9.12 -9.41
C ARG A 7 8.00 -9.26 -10.66
N SER A 8 8.04 -10.46 -11.20
CA SER A 8 8.89 -10.83 -12.33
C SER A 8 8.13 -11.76 -13.27
N ASN A 9 8.48 -11.78 -14.55
CA ASN A 9 7.99 -12.78 -15.47
C ASN A 9 9.06 -13.86 -15.62
N LEU A 10 8.78 -15.06 -15.12
CA LEU A 10 9.75 -16.15 -15.11
C LEU A 10 9.61 -16.99 -16.39
N SER A 11 10.75 -17.26 -17.03
CA SER A 11 10.81 -18.14 -18.19
C SER A 11 12.18 -18.83 -18.31
N GLY A 12 12.21 -20.11 -18.65
CA GLY A 12 13.46 -20.82 -18.91
C GLY A 12 13.47 -22.28 -18.47
N ILE A 13 14.67 -22.82 -18.32
CA ILE A 13 14.92 -24.18 -17.81
C ILE A 13 15.62 -24.07 -16.47
N VAL A 14 15.11 -24.75 -15.44
CA VAL A 14 15.78 -24.93 -14.16
C VAL A 14 16.18 -26.39 -13.99
N THR A 15 17.41 -26.65 -13.52
CA THR A 15 17.85 -28.00 -13.17
C THR A 15 17.72 -28.16 -11.67
N ILE A 16 16.90 -29.12 -11.24
CA ILE A 16 16.64 -29.35 -9.83
C ILE A 16 17.85 -30.00 -9.16
N PRO A 17 18.26 -29.55 -7.97
CA PRO A 17 19.37 -30.12 -7.25
C PRO A 17 19.06 -31.55 -6.79
N PRO A 18 20.08 -32.32 -6.41
CA PRO A 18 19.90 -33.68 -5.91
C PRO A 18 19.10 -33.74 -4.62
N SER A 19 18.41 -34.87 -4.40
CA SER A 19 17.59 -35.11 -3.22
C SER A 19 18.41 -35.14 -1.95
N LYS A 20 18.09 -34.24 -1.01
CA LYS A 20 18.76 -34.21 0.30
C LYS A 20 18.57 -35.52 1.05
N SER A 21 17.33 -36.04 1.02
CA SER A 21 16.95 -37.25 1.75
C SER A 21 17.64 -38.51 1.23
N LEU A 22 17.82 -38.62 -0.09
CA LEU A 22 18.57 -39.71 -0.72
C LEU A 22 20.08 -39.54 -0.54
N THR A 23 20.59 -38.30 -0.62
CA THR A 23 22.01 -38.00 -0.37
C THR A 23 22.43 -38.48 1.02
N ILE A 24 21.71 -38.08 2.07
CA ILE A 24 22.03 -38.49 3.45
C ILE A 24 21.97 -40.01 3.60
N ARG A 25 20.91 -40.66 3.10
CA ARG A 25 20.74 -42.11 3.22
C ARG A 25 21.80 -42.89 2.47
N SER A 26 22.16 -42.46 1.27
CA SER A 26 23.19 -43.12 0.45
C SER A 26 24.57 -42.99 1.09
N ILE A 27 24.93 -41.80 1.62
CA ILE A 27 26.20 -41.59 2.34
C ILE A 27 26.27 -42.45 3.61
N ILE A 28 25.21 -42.43 4.45
CA ILE A 28 25.18 -43.22 5.67
C ILE A 28 25.24 -44.71 5.33
N THR A 29 24.44 -45.20 4.38
CA THR A 29 24.43 -46.62 4.02
C THR A 29 25.78 -47.06 3.45
N ALA A 30 26.38 -46.27 2.56
CA ALA A 30 27.72 -46.53 2.03
C ALA A 30 28.80 -46.58 3.12
N SER A 31 28.67 -45.77 4.18
CA SER A 31 29.61 -45.80 5.32
C SER A 31 29.51 -47.08 6.16
N LEU A 32 28.39 -47.80 6.08
CA LEU A 32 28.14 -49.04 6.83
C LEU A 32 28.56 -50.29 6.04
N VAL A 33 28.78 -50.13 4.74
CA VAL A 33 29.08 -51.19 3.78
C VAL A 33 30.57 -51.51 3.75
N SER A 34 30.95 -52.78 3.68
CA SER A 34 32.37 -53.13 3.46
C SER A 34 32.79 -52.87 2.01
N GLY A 35 33.96 -52.24 1.84
CA GLY A 35 34.51 -51.83 0.54
C GLY A 35 34.22 -50.36 0.19
N THR A 36 34.60 -49.95 -1.02
CA THR A 36 34.42 -48.57 -1.49
C THR A 36 33.15 -48.42 -2.32
N SER A 37 32.32 -47.45 -1.98
CA SER A 37 31.14 -47.04 -2.75
C SER A 37 31.37 -45.69 -3.42
N LYS A 38 30.71 -45.45 -4.56
CA LYS A 38 30.71 -44.16 -5.26
C LYS A 38 29.31 -43.56 -5.19
N ILE A 39 29.17 -42.38 -4.57
CA ILE A 39 27.89 -41.64 -4.53
C ILE A 39 28.02 -40.45 -5.48
N ASP A 40 27.37 -40.53 -6.63
CA ASP A 40 27.39 -39.49 -7.68
C ASP A 40 26.20 -38.53 -7.52
N ASN A 41 26.37 -37.30 -8.02
CA ASN A 41 25.37 -36.24 -8.01
C ASN A 41 24.83 -35.96 -6.60
N TYR A 42 25.67 -35.91 -5.56
CA TYR A 42 25.21 -35.67 -4.18
C TYR A 42 24.92 -34.18 -3.92
N LEU A 43 23.97 -33.89 -3.04
CA LEU A 43 23.69 -32.51 -2.61
C LEU A 43 24.77 -32.03 -1.64
N VAL A 44 25.27 -30.80 -1.83
CA VAL A 44 26.12 -30.09 -0.86
C VAL A 44 25.28 -29.03 -0.13
N CYS A 45 24.94 -29.32 1.12
CA CYS A 45 24.25 -28.41 2.05
C CYS A 45 24.63 -28.72 3.50
N ASP A 46 24.23 -27.87 4.45
CA ASP A 46 24.59 -27.98 5.88
C ASP A 46 24.36 -29.39 6.46
N ASP A 47 23.20 -30.02 6.20
CA ASP A 47 22.90 -31.38 6.67
C ASP A 47 23.86 -32.44 6.12
N THR A 48 24.15 -32.37 4.82
CA THR A 48 25.03 -33.36 4.16
C THR A 48 26.48 -33.19 4.59
N ILE A 49 26.92 -31.94 4.79
CA ILE A 49 28.25 -31.64 5.31
C ILE A 49 28.36 -32.15 6.75
N ALA A 50 27.33 -31.96 7.59
CA ALA A 50 27.31 -32.49 8.95
C ALA A 50 27.43 -34.02 8.99
N VAL A 51 26.75 -34.73 8.08
CA VAL A 51 26.88 -36.20 7.95
C VAL A 51 28.30 -36.60 7.55
N ILE A 52 28.87 -35.96 6.52
CA ILE A 52 30.21 -36.26 6.00
C ILE A 52 31.28 -36.01 7.08
N GLU A 53 31.24 -34.84 7.74
CA GLU A 53 32.18 -34.48 8.80
C GLU A 53 32.09 -35.44 9.99
N ALA A 54 30.87 -35.79 10.43
CA ALA A 54 30.68 -36.71 11.54
C ALA A 54 31.19 -38.13 11.23
N LEU A 55 30.93 -38.64 10.02
CA LEU A 55 31.42 -39.95 9.60
C LEU A 55 32.95 -39.97 9.44
N ARG A 56 33.55 -38.90 8.92
CA ARG A 56 35.01 -38.75 8.89
C ARG A 56 35.62 -38.78 10.28
N LEU A 57 35.07 -37.99 11.21
CA LEU A 57 35.49 -38.01 12.61
C LEU A 57 35.35 -39.41 13.22
N ALA A 58 34.33 -40.16 12.83
CA ALA A 58 34.11 -41.52 13.31
C ALA A 58 35.10 -42.56 12.73
N GLY A 59 35.96 -42.17 11.78
CA GLY A 59 36.98 -43.02 11.15
C GLY A 59 36.62 -43.50 9.74
N ILE A 60 35.54 -43.01 9.13
CA ILE A 60 35.18 -43.36 7.75
C ILE A 60 36.00 -42.53 6.77
N GLU A 61 36.65 -43.20 5.84
CA GLU A 61 37.34 -42.52 4.74
C GLU A 61 36.32 -42.04 3.70
N ILE A 62 36.17 -40.72 3.58
CA ILE A 62 35.32 -40.08 2.57
C ILE A 62 36.19 -39.14 1.74
N ILE A 63 36.40 -39.47 0.47
CA ILE A 63 37.12 -38.63 -0.50
C ILE A 63 36.09 -37.86 -1.32
N GLU A 64 36.13 -36.54 -1.22
CA GLU A 64 35.30 -35.63 -2.04
C GLU A 64 35.96 -35.39 -3.40
N LYS A 65 35.15 -35.46 -4.46
CA LYS A 65 35.46 -35.06 -5.84
C LYS A 65 34.36 -34.13 -6.32
N ASP A 66 34.59 -33.42 -7.43
CA ASP A 66 33.71 -32.33 -7.89
C ASP A 66 32.22 -32.70 -7.95
N ASN A 67 31.88 -33.92 -8.40
CA ASN A 67 30.48 -34.37 -8.53
C ASN A 67 30.15 -35.67 -7.76
N TYR A 68 31.11 -36.27 -7.06
CA TYR A 68 30.89 -37.56 -6.39
C TYR A 68 31.73 -37.75 -5.14
N LEU A 69 31.28 -38.65 -4.27
CA LEU A 69 31.99 -39.11 -3.08
C LEU A 69 32.50 -40.53 -3.30
N LEU A 70 33.73 -40.81 -2.87
CA LEU A 70 34.21 -42.18 -2.64
C LEU A 70 34.21 -42.44 -1.14
N ILE A 71 33.47 -43.47 -0.72
CA ILE A 71 33.27 -43.80 0.69
C ILE A 71 33.78 -45.21 0.91
N THR A 72 34.87 -45.36 1.68
CA THR A 72 35.34 -46.67 2.15
C THR A 72 34.65 -46.97 3.48
N GLY A 73 33.63 -47.83 3.44
CA GLY A 73 32.77 -48.07 4.59
C GLY A 73 33.26 -49.17 5.53
N ASN A 74 32.55 -49.28 6.66
CA ASN A 74 32.78 -50.21 7.76
C ASN A 74 34.16 -50.07 8.45
N THR A 75 34.72 -48.85 8.47
CA THR A 75 36.01 -48.51 9.11
C THR A 75 35.86 -47.64 10.36
N PHE A 76 34.75 -47.75 11.10
CA PHE A 76 34.53 -46.96 12.32
C PHE A 76 35.62 -47.26 13.37
N THR A 77 36.43 -46.26 13.73
CA THR A 77 37.58 -46.43 14.64
C THR A 77 37.66 -45.38 15.75
N ASN A 78 36.89 -44.29 15.68
CA ASN A 78 37.04 -43.16 16.60
C ASN A 78 35.70 -42.72 17.19
N ASN A 79 35.65 -42.66 18.52
CA ASN A 79 34.49 -42.23 19.30
C ASN A 79 34.84 -41.22 20.40
N LYS A 80 36.09 -40.70 20.40
CA LYS A 80 36.58 -39.81 21.47
C LYS A 80 36.26 -38.35 21.23
N ASP A 81 36.04 -37.98 19.97
CA ASP A 81 35.70 -36.62 19.56
C ASP A 81 34.22 -36.30 19.80
N VAL A 82 33.91 -35.01 19.73
CA VAL A 82 32.53 -34.51 19.78
C VAL A 82 31.99 -34.40 18.36
N PHE A 83 30.96 -35.17 18.03
CA PHE A 83 30.33 -35.14 16.71
C PHE A 83 29.40 -33.93 16.58
N HIS A 84 29.80 -32.94 15.79
CA HIS A 84 29.01 -31.71 15.61
C HIS A 84 28.05 -31.81 14.42
N MET A 85 26.74 -31.84 14.68
CA MET A 85 25.69 -32.01 13.65
C MET A 85 25.27 -30.70 12.95
N LYS A 86 25.90 -29.57 13.29
CA LYS A 86 25.51 -28.23 12.79
C LYS A 86 24.02 -27.99 13.09
N SER A 87 23.23 -27.52 12.14
CA SER A 87 21.75 -27.44 12.26
C SER A 87 21.03 -28.67 11.68
N GLY A 88 21.76 -29.76 11.38
CA GLY A 88 21.26 -30.93 10.65
C GLY A 88 20.47 -31.92 11.49
N ALA A 89 19.17 -31.69 11.62
CA ALA A 89 18.29 -32.55 12.41
C ALA A 89 18.20 -33.99 11.86
N THR A 90 18.23 -34.18 10.54
CA THR A 90 18.23 -35.52 9.93
C THR A 90 19.55 -36.26 10.22
N ALA A 91 20.68 -35.56 10.13
CA ALA A 91 22.00 -36.12 10.44
C ALA A 91 22.04 -36.63 11.88
N PHE A 92 21.60 -35.78 12.83
CA PHE A 92 21.53 -36.12 14.24
C PHE A 92 20.67 -37.36 14.51
N ARG A 93 19.42 -37.37 14.03
CA ARG A 93 18.47 -38.46 14.31
C ARG A 93 18.84 -39.80 13.67
N MET A 94 19.63 -39.80 12.60
CA MET A 94 20.10 -41.03 11.98
C MET A 94 21.41 -41.51 12.61
N LEU A 95 22.40 -40.63 12.77
CA LEU A 95 23.73 -41.01 13.24
C LEU A 95 23.77 -41.41 14.72
N VAL A 96 22.87 -40.89 15.56
CA VAL A 96 22.81 -41.31 16.98
C VAL A 96 22.63 -42.83 17.12
N PHE A 97 21.78 -43.45 16.31
CA PHE A 97 21.57 -44.90 16.33
C PHE A 97 22.74 -45.68 15.72
N ILE A 98 23.35 -45.15 14.65
CA ILE A 98 24.57 -45.74 14.08
C ILE A 98 25.67 -45.78 15.14
N PHE A 99 25.88 -44.67 15.85
CA PHE A 99 26.89 -44.58 16.90
C PHE A 99 26.57 -45.47 18.10
N LEU A 100 25.30 -45.67 18.47
CA LEU A 100 24.91 -46.64 19.51
C LEU A 100 25.19 -48.10 19.12
N VAL A 101 25.28 -48.43 17.83
CA VAL A 101 25.70 -49.76 17.39
C VAL A 101 27.23 -49.87 17.34
N LYS A 102 27.93 -48.81 16.94
CA LYS A 102 29.38 -48.83 16.74
C LYS A 102 30.19 -48.53 18.01
N PHE A 103 29.63 -47.77 18.95
CA PHE A 103 30.32 -47.24 20.13
C PHE A 103 29.47 -47.45 21.39
N LYS A 104 30.15 -47.68 22.52
CA LYS A 104 29.50 -47.79 23.84
C LYS A 104 29.25 -46.42 24.50
N GLU A 105 30.09 -45.45 24.15
CA GLU A 105 30.05 -44.07 24.64
C GLU A 105 30.50 -43.14 23.51
N PHE A 106 29.81 -42.01 23.36
CA PHE A 106 30.16 -40.95 22.41
C PHE A 106 29.55 -39.60 22.83
N LYS A 107 30.04 -38.52 22.20
CA LYS A 107 29.56 -37.16 22.43
C LYS A 107 29.01 -36.57 21.13
N ILE A 108 27.85 -35.93 21.19
CA ILE A 108 27.20 -35.31 20.03
C ILE A 108 26.67 -33.92 20.39
N THR A 109 26.80 -32.96 19.47
CA THR A 109 26.36 -31.56 19.67
C THR A 109 25.83 -30.98 18.36
N GLY A 110 25.40 -29.72 18.39
CA GLY A 110 24.98 -28.96 17.22
C GLY A 110 24.75 -27.49 17.55
N ASN A 111 24.28 -26.75 16.56
CA ASN A 111 23.90 -25.35 16.73
C ASN A 111 22.72 -25.23 17.72
N LYS A 112 22.57 -24.07 18.36
CA LYS A 112 21.54 -23.82 19.39
C LYS A 112 20.13 -24.16 18.91
N ASP A 113 19.80 -23.91 17.65
CA ASP A 113 18.49 -24.23 17.07
C ASP A 113 18.23 -25.74 16.99
N LEU A 114 19.28 -26.55 16.79
CA LEU A 114 19.20 -28.00 16.84
C LEU A 114 19.09 -28.51 18.28
N LEU A 115 19.82 -27.91 19.23
CA LEU A 115 19.88 -28.32 20.65
C LEU A 115 18.59 -28.07 21.46
N ILE A 116 17.69 -27.21 20.96
CA ILE A 116 16.37 -26.99 21.59
C ILE A 116 15.42 -28.20 21.40
N ARG A 117 15.73 -29.10 20.47
CA ARG A 117 14.84 -30.17 20.00
C ARG A 117 15.34 -31.64 20.07
N PRO A 118 16.56 -32.02 20.47
CA PRO A 118 17.12 -33.23 19.88
C PRO A 118 17.19 -34.48 20.75
N PHE A 119 16.77 -34.50 22.02
CA PHE A 119 16.70 -35.78 22.77
C PHE A 119 15.33 -36.09 23.40
N ASP A 120 14.48 -35.11 23.67
CA ASP A 120 13.16 -35.35 24.27
C ASP A 120 12.29 -36.33 23.45
N THR A 121 12.45 -36.35 22.12
CA THR A 121 11.75 -37.31 21.24
C THR A 121 12.26 -38.75 21.39
N PHE A 122 13.38 -38.94 22.06
CA PHE A 122 14.05 -40.22 22.29
C PHE A 122 13.83 -40.76 23.71
N ASP A 123 13.38 -39.94 24.66
CA ASP A 123 13.28 -40.27 26.10
C ASP A 123 12.67 -41.64 26.35
N LYS A 124 11.43 -41.86 25.91
CA LYS A 124 10.71 -43.12 26.11
C LYS A 124 11.50 -44.31 25.54
N PHE A 125 12.11 -44.18 24.37
CA PHE A 125 12.90 -45.25 23.76
C PHE A 125 14.20 -45.48 24.53
N PHE A 126 14.91 -44.42 24.88
CA PHE A 126 16.22 -44.49 25.53
C PHE A 126 16.08 -45.09 26.93
N ASP A 127 15.06 -44.68 27.69
CA ASP A 127 14.70 -45.27 28.97
C ASP A 127 14.37 -46.76 28.84
N THR A 128 13.52 -47.13 27.87
CA THR A 128 13.10 -48.53 27.64
C THR A 128 14.29 -49.44 27.32
N TYR A 129 15.26 -48.95 26.54
CA TYR A 129 16.42 -49.72 26.08
C TYR A 129 17.72 -49.44 26.85
N ASN A 130 17.63 -48.83 28.04
CA ASN A 130 18.77 -48.53 28.93
C ASN A 130 19.90 -47.72 28.26
N ILE A 131 19.55 -46.80 27.37
CA ILE A 131 20.48 -45.83 26.79
C ILE A 131 20.42 -44.57 27.64
N LYS A 132 21.56 -44.18 28.22
CA LYS A 132 21.66 -42.97 29.04
C LYS A 132 22.20 -41.82 28.22
N TYR A 133 21.67 -40.63 28.47
CA TYR A 133 22.23 -39.41 27.91
C TYR A 133 22.16 -38.26 28.91
N GLU A 134 23.09 -37.32 28.82
CA GLU A 134 23.12 -36.10 29.64
C GLU A 134 23.60 -34.92 28.80
N LEU A 135 22.98 -33.75 28.95
CA LEU A 135 23.39 -32.52 28.28
C LEU A 135 24.28 -31.69 29.22
N ILE A 136 25.56 -31.55 28.87
CA ILE A 136 26.56 -30.78 29.62
C ILE A 136 27.24 -29.80 28.66
N ASP A 137 27.21 -28.50 28.97
CA ASP A 137 27.84 -27.45 28.15
C ASP A 137 27.48 -27.54 26.64
N ASP A 138 26.19 -27.65 26.34
CA ASP A 138 25.65 -27.81 24.97
C ASP A 138 26.10 -29.11 24.25
N ILE A 139 26.64 -30.09 24.95
CA ILE A 139 27.08 -31.39 24.42
C ILE A 139 26.28 -32.52 25.07
N TYR A 140 25.70 -33.39 24.25
CA TYR A 140 25.08 -34.62 24.71
C TYR A 140 26.13 -35.72 24.88
N HIS A 141 26.27 -36.20 26.10
CA HIS A 141 27.07 -37.37 26.47
C HIS A 141 26.17 -38.59 26.45
N VAL A 142 26.37 -39.50 25.48
CA VAL A 142 25.51 -40.67 25.30
C VAL A 142 26.28 -41.93 25.68
N THR A 143 25.70 -42.75 26.54
CA THR A 143 26.24 -44.04 26.97
C THR A 143 25.18 -45.13 26.83
N GLY A 144 25.49 -46.18 26.08
CA GLY A 144 24.55 -47.25 25.81
C GLY A 144 25.00 -48.08 24.63
N LYS A 145 24.23 -49.10 24.28
CA LYS A 145 24.52 -49.92 23.11
C LYS A 145 23.23 -50.50 22.55
N LEU A 146 23.07 -50.45 21.23
CA LEU A 146 22.02 -51.18 20.53
C LEU A 146 22.52 -52.55 20.08
N GLU A 147 21.72 -53.57 20.32
CA GLU A 147 21.99 -54.95 19.91
C GLU A 147 20.87 -55.50 19.03
N ALA A 148 21.07 -56.66 18.41
CA ALA A 148 20.04 -57.24 17.56
C ALA A 148 18.89 -57.75 18.44
N GLY A 149 17.66 -57.47 18.04
CA GLY A 149 16.48 -57.80 18.83
C GLY A 149 15.21 -57.11 18.37
N GLN A 150 14.21 -57.11 19.24
CA GLN A 150 12.92 -56.46 19.02
C GLN A 150 12.90 -55.07 19.65
N TYR A 151 12.49 -54.07 18.88
CA TYR A 151 12.34 -52.69 19.31
C TYR A 151 10.94 -52.16 19.03
N GLU A 152 10.46 -51.24 19.85
CA GLU A 152 9.16 -50.60 19.73
C GLU A 152 9.36 -49.09 19.60
N ILE A 153 8.70 -48.48 18.61
CA ILE A 153 8.81 -47.05 18.32
C ILE A 153 7.44 -46.45 18.03
N GLU A 154 7.24 -45.19 18.38
CA GLU A 154 6.01 -44.47 18.07
C GLU A 154 6.05 -43.89 16.66
N GLY A 155 5.15 -44.35 15.79
CA GLY A 155 5.10 -43.99 14.37
C GLY A 155 4.76 -42.53 14.08
N HIS A 156 4.14 -41.82 15.02
CA HIS A 156 3.71 -40.44 14.85
C HIS A 156 4.78 -39.40 15.21
N ILE A 157 5.90 -39.81 15.85
CA ILE A 157 6.97 -38.89 16.29
C ILE A 157 7.78 -38.40 15.08
N SER A 158 8.46 -39.30 14.36
CA SER A 158 9.29 -38.94 13.22
C SER A 158 9.75 -40.16 12.41
N SER A 159 9.55 -40.13 11.10
CA SER A 159 10.10 -41.15 10.19
C SER A 159 11.63 -41.20 10.17
N GLN A 160 12.31 -40.12 10.57
CA GLN A 160 13.78 -40.06 10.67
C GLN A 160 14.29 -40.98 11.78
N PHE A 161 13.55 -41.09 12.88
CA PHE A 161 13.86 -41.98 14.01
C PHE A 161 13.80 -43.44 13.56
N ALA A 162 12.66 -43.84 12.97
CA ALA A 162 12.47 -45.18 12.43
C ALA A 162 13.54 -45.53 11.38
N SER A 163 13.87 -44.57 10.51
CA SER A 163 14.90 -44.73 9.48
C SER A 163 16.30 -44.95 10.09
N GLY A 164 16.69 -44.13 11.07
CA GLY A 164 17.98 -44.24 11.75
C GLY A 164 18.15 -45.57 12.48
N LEU A 165 17.12 -46.00 13.22
CA LEU A 165 17.12 -47.29 13.90
C LEU A 165 17.18 -48.46 12.91
N THR A 166 16.42 -48.39 11.82
CA THR A 166 16.44 -49.43 10.77
C THR A 166 17.81 -49.54 10.13
N LEU A 167 18.46 -48.42 9.80
CA LEU A 167 19.83 -48.38 9.28
C LEU A 167 20.81 -49.01 10.28
N ALA A 168 20.73 -48.63 11.55
CA ALA A 168 21.62 -49.11 12.60
C ALA A 168 21.53 -50.62 12.79
N LEU A 169 20.31 -51.14 13.01
CA LEU A 169 20.07 -52.57 13.24
C LEU A 169 20.41 -53.43 12.01
N SER A 170 20.27 -52.88 10.80
CA SER A 170 20.66 -53.57 9.57
C SER A 170 22.15 -53.90 9.50
N THR A 171 23.00 -53.24 10.30
CA THR A 171 24.44 -53.54 10.35
C THR A 171 24.83 -54.68 11.28
N LEU A 172 23.86 -55.26 12.01
CA LEU A 172 24.10 -56.34 12.95
C LEU A 172 23.92 -57.69 12.25
N ASN A 173 24.80 -58.65 12.54
CA ASN A 173 24.78 -59.99 11.92
C ASN A 173 23.67 -60.92 12.45
N LYS A 174 22.65 -60.37 13.13
CA LYS A 174 21.56 -61.12 13.77
C LYS A 174 20.23 -60.45 13.42
N PRO A 175 19.14 -61.23 13.33
CA PRO A 175 17.84 -60.69 12.93
C PRO A 175 17.33 -59.67 13.95
N SER A 176 16.63 -58.66 13.46
CA SER A 176 16.01 -57.62 14.28
C SER A 176 14.60 -57.29 13.78
N THR A 177 13.74 -56.87 14.70
CA THR A 177 12.38 -56.44 14.39
C THR A 177 12.10 -55.08 15.02
N ILE A 178 11.39 -54.22 14.29
CA ILE A 178 10.93 -52.94 14.83
C ILE A 178 9.41 -52.88 14.67
N ILE A 179 8.70 -52.79 15.79
CA ILE A 179 7.26 -52.61 15.86
C ILE A 179 6.97 -51.12 15.89
N ILE A 180 6.18 -50.65 14.92
CA ILE A 180 5.71 -49.28 14.85
C ILE A 180 4.35 -49.21 15.54
N GLU A 181 4.31 -48.53 16.68
CA GLU A 181 3.08 -48.21 17.39
C GLU A 181 2.37 -47.03 16.73
N ASN A 182 1.04 -47.06 16.71
CA ASN A 182 0.19 -46.02 16.10
C ASN A 182 0.42 -45.87 14.58
N GLU A 183 -0.34 -44.97 13.95
CA GLU A 183 -0.19 -44.67 12.53
C GLU A 183 1.13 -43.94 12.25
N MET A 184 1.85 -44.38 11.20
CA MET A 184 3.12 -43.80 10.82
C MET A 184 2.93 -42.53 9.99
N VAL A 185 3.53 -41.43 10.41
CA VAL A 185 3.65 -40.22 9.59
C VAL A 185 4.86 -40.32 8.68
N SER A 186 4.75 -39.78 7.45
CA SER A 186 5.88 -39.71 6.51
C SER A 186 6.45 -41.10 6.17
N LYS A 187 5.58 -42.11 6.03
CA LYS A 187 5.94 -43.52 5.74
C LYS A 187 6.87 -43.69 4.53
N PRO A 188 6.71 -42.95 3.41
CA PRO A 188 7.62 -43.10 2.25
C PRO A 188 9.09 -42.83 2.57
N TYR A 189 9.38 -42.02 3.58
CA TYR A 189 10.77 -41.76 4.00
C TYR A 189 11.43 -42.96 4.66
N LEU A 190 10.66 -43.83 5.31
CA LEU A 190 11.15 -45.11 5.82
C LEU A 190 11.28 -46.13 4.69
N GLU A 191 10.31 -46.19 3.78
CA GLU A 191 10.36 -47.07 2.60
C GLU A 191 11.60 -46.77 1.74
N MET A 192 11.91 -45.49 1.52
CA MET A 192 13.14 -45.02 0.88
C MET A 192 14.41 -45.45 1.63
N THR A 193 14.37 -45.51 2.97
CA THR A 193 15.50 -46.01 3.77
C THR A 193 15.69 -47.52 3.56
N ILE A 194 14.60 -48.28 3.60
CA ILE A 194 14.61 -49.73 3.38
C ILE A 194 15.11 -50.05 1.98
N ASP A 195 14.64 -49.32 0.97
CA ASP A 195 15.11 -49.46 -0.41
C ASP A 195 16.61 -49.18 -0.52
N MET A 196 17.12 -48.11 0.09
CA MET A 196 18.55 -47.81 0.12
C MET A 196 19.37 -48.92 0.78
N ILE A 197 18.91 -49.47 1.91
CA ILE A 197 19.58 -50.60 2.58
C ILE A 197 19.60 -51.81 1.65
N ASN A 198 18.47 -52.14 1.03
CA ASN A 198 18.35 -53.26 0.11
C ASN A 198 19.17 -53.07 -1.16
N TYR A 199 19.32 -51.82 -1.64
CA TYR A 199 20.18 -51.47 -2.76
C TYR A 199 21.63 -51.81 -2.47
N PHE A 200 22.13 -51.55 -1.25
CA PHE A 200 23.51 -51.86 -0.88
C PHE A 200 23.70 -53.28 -0.31
N SER A 201 22.62 -54.02 -0.09
CA SER A 201 22.64 -55.37 0.51
C SER A 201 22.00 -56.45 -0.38
N ASN A 202 21.65 -57.60 0.21
CA ASN A 202 21.00 -58.74 -0.43
C ASN A 202 19.47 -58.72 -0.31
N ASN A 203 18.85 -57.54 -0.22
CA ASN A 203 17.39 -57.32 -0.24
C ASN A 203 16.59 -58.08 0.84
N LYS A 204 17.06 -57.96 2.10
CA LYS A 204 16.56 -58.72 3.26
C LYS A 204 15.86 -57.86 4.33
N VAL A 205 15.58 -56.59 4.04
CA VAL A 205 14.81 -55.70 4.93
C VAL A 205 13.44 -55.45 4.34
N ARG A 206 12.38 -55.63 5.13
CA ARG A 206 10.98 -55.49 4.65
C ARG A 206 10.10 -54.77 5.66
N LEU A 207 9.20 -53.94 5.17
CA LEU A 207 8.09 -53.38 5.93
C LEU A 207 6.83 -54.20 5.68
N LYS A 208 6.28 -54.84 6.73
CA LYS A 208 5.05 -55.66 6.70
C LYS A 208 4.02 -55.05 7.65
N GLY A 209 3.08 -54.28 7.11
CA GLY A 209 2.13 -53.52 7.94
C GLY A 209 2.86 -52.50 8.80
N ASN A 210 2.81 -52.66 10.11
CA ASN A 210 3.52 -51.84 11.09
C ASN A 210 4.80 -52.51 11.64
N LEU A 211 5.26 -53.61 11.03
CA LEU A 211 6.46 -54.34 11.45
C LEU A 211 7.58 -54.19 10.42
N ILE A 212 8.75 -53.71 10.84
CA ILE A 212 9.98 -53.79 10.07
C ILE A 212 10.69 -55.08 10.44
N VAL A 213 11.01 -55.89 9.44
CA VAL A 213 11.73 -57.15 9.59
C VAL A 213 13.09 -57.02 8.92
N ILE A 214 14.15 -57.20 9.70
CA ILE A 214 15.54 -57.29 9.25
C ILE A 214 15.94 -58.76 9.44
N GLU A 215 16.07 -59.48 8.32
CA GLU A 215 16.43 -60.90 8.34
C GLU A 215 17.92 -61.10 8.69
N GLU A 216 18.37 -62.34 8.90
CA GLU A 216 19.78 -62.63 9.17
C GLU A 216 20.67 -62.55 7.93
N GLU A 217 21.99 -62.43 8.14
CA GLU A 217 23.00 -62.45 7.08
C GLU A 217 22.80 -61.36 6.01
N LEU A 218 22.68 -60.09 6.45
CA LEU A 218 22.77 -58.97 5.54
C LEU A 218 24.21 -58.81 5.04
N PHE A 219 24.40 -59.01 3.74
CA PHE A 219 25.70 -58.80 3.10
C PHE A 219 25.70 -57.48 2.36
N PHE A 220 26.40 -56.50 2.94
CA PHE A 220 26.63 -55.22 2.28
C PHE A 220 27.79 -55.32 1.30
N ARG A 221 27.64 -54.71 0.12
CA ARG A 221 28.71 -54.60 -0.88
C ARG A 221 28.77 -53.19 -1.44
N GLY A 222 29.99 -52.64 -1.58
CA GLY A 222 30.20 -51.33 -2.18
C GLY A 222 29.58 -51.26 -3.58
N ARG A 223 28.87 -50.16 -3.87
CA ARG A 223 28.18 -49.93 -5.14
C ARG A 223 28.32 -48.47 -5.58
N GLU A 224 28.04 -48.25 -6.85
CA GLU A 224 27.77 -46.92 -7.39
C GLU A 224 26.30 -46.58 -7.21
N TYR A 225 25.99 -45.36 -6.78
CA TYR A 225 24.64 -44.84 -6.63
C TYR A 225 24.60 -43.41 -7.14
N ILE A 226 23.64 -43.09 -8.01
CA ILE A 226 23.44 -41.74 -8.54
C ILE A 226 22.20 -41.16 -7.84
N VAL A 227 22.37 -40.05 -7.13
CA VAL A 227 21.26 -39.43 -6.42
C VAL A 227 20.33 -38.72 -7.41
N GLU A 228 19.03 -39.02 -7.31
CA GLU A 228 17.97 -38.38 -8.11
C GLU A 228 17.79 -36.90 -7.76
N GLY A 229 17.23 -36.09 -8.68
CA GLY A 229 16.78 -34.73 -8.36
C GLY A 229 15.68 -34.69 -7.30
N ASP A 230 15.64 -33.62 -6.50
CA ASP A 230 14.79 -33.50 -5.32
C ASP A 230 13.34 -33.11 -5.68
N TYR A 231 12.40 -34.06 -5.51
CA TYR A 231 10.99 -33.79 -5.75
C TYR A 231 10.40 -32.77 -4.75
N SER A 232 10.86 -32.75 -3.50
CA SER A 232 10.42 -31.79 -2.49
C SER A 232 10.80 -30.36 -2.85
N GLN A 233 12.01 -30.14 -3.40
CA GLN A 233 12.47 -28.83 -3.84
C GLN A 233 11.86 -28.43 -5.18
N SER A 234 11.64 -29.40 -6.07
CA SER A 234 11.00 -29.13 -7.36
C SER A 234 9.57 -28.59 -7.23
N ALA A 235 8.87 -28.91 -6.13
CA ALA A 235 7.50 -28.51 -5.89
C ALA A 235 7.31 -26.99 -5.99
N PHE A 236 8.30 -26.19 -5.59
CA PHE A 236 8.25 -24.73 -5.69
C PHE A 236 8.21 -24.24 -7.15
N TYR A 237 9.02 -24.83 -8.02
CA TYR A 237 9.04 -24.51 -9.45
C TYR A 237 7.84 -25.09 -10.19
N LEU A 238 7.39 -26.30 -9.80
CA LEU A 238 6.18 -26.90 -10.34
C LEU A 238 4.94 -26.05 -10.05
N VAL A 239 4.86 -25.47 -8.85
CA VAL A 239 3.79 -24.54 -8.48
C VAL A 239 3.86 -23.25 -9.30
N LEU A 240 5.04 -22.66 -9.50
CA LEU A 240 5.19 -21.51 -10.41
C LEU A 240 4.74 -21.86 -11.84
N ALA A 241 5.22 -22.98 -12.38
CA ALA A 241 4.82 -23.41 -13.71
C ALA A 241 3.29 -23.67 -13.81
N ALA A 242 2.69 -24.26 -12.77
CA ALA A 242 1.24 -24.48 -12.68
C ALA A 242 0.43 -23.18 -12.60
N LEU A 243 1.02 -22.09 -12.08
CA LEU A 243 0.45 -20.75 -12.07
C LEU A 243 0.62 -19.99 -13.40
N GLY A 244 1.24 -20.62 -14.40
CA GLY A 244 1.30 -20.11 -15.78
C GLY A 244 2.65 -19.51 -16.19
N PHE A 245 3.70 -19.61 -15.37
CA PHE A 245 5.06 -19.23 -15.78
C PHE A 245 5.65 -20.26 -16.76
N ASP A 246 6.43 -19.82 -17.76
CA ASP A 246 7.06 -20.70 -18.77
C ASP A 246 8.35 -21.33 -18.22
N ILE A 247 8.21 -22.18 -17.21
CA ILE A 247 9.32 -22.86 -16.54
C ILE A 247 9.31 -24.34 -16.92
N LYS A 248 10.46 -24.82 -17.40
CA LYS A 248 10.72 -26.24 -17.71
C LYS A 248 11.69 -26.79 -16.68
N ILE A 249 11.40 -27.98 -16.18
CA ILE A 249 12.12 -28.57 -15.06
C ILE A 249 12.97 -29.73 -15.56
N LYS A 250 14.28 -29.69 -15.27
CA LYS A 250 15.25 -30.72 -15.63
C LYS A 250 15.76 -31.44 -14.38
N GLY A 251 16.18 -32.69 -14.54
CA GLY A 251 16.87 -33.47 -13.49
C GLY A 251 15.95 -34.31 -12.61
N LEU A 252 14.65 -34.39 -12.93
CA LEU A 252 13.70 -35.24 -12.22
C LEU A 252 13.42 -36.53 -13.00
N PRO A 253 13.51 -37.70 -12.36
CA PRO A 253 13.14 -38.97 -13.00
C PRO A 253 11.62 -39.09 -13.14
N LYS A 254 11.14 -39.77 -14.19
CA LYS A 254 9.69 -39.95 -14.45
C LYS A 254 8.97 -40.77 -13.39
N GLU A 255 9.71 -41.63 -12.71
CA GLU A 255 9.26 -42.46 -11.60
C GLU A 255 10.29 -42.29 -10.48
N SER A 256 9.84 -42.22 -9.23
CA SER A 256 10.71 -42.07 -8.07
C SER A 256 10.08 -42.69 -6.84
N LEU A 257 10.92 -43.24 -5.96
CA LEU A 257 10.53 -43.69 -4.63
C LEU A 257 10.56 -42.56 -3.58
N GLN A 258 10.99 -41.36 -3.98
CA GLN A 258 10.84 -40.18 -3.13
C GLN A 258 9.36 -39.97 -2.86
N GLY A 259 8.97 -39.93 -1.58
CA GLY A 259 7.57 -39.72 -1.21
C GLY A 259 6.97 -38.52 -1.93
N ASP A 260 7.74 -37.44 -2.04
CA ASP A 260 7.29 -36.16 -2.59
C ASP A 260 7.11 -36.17 -4.12
N PHE A 261 7.41 -37.28 -4.81
CA PHE A 261 6.92 -37.56 -6.16
C PHE A 261 5.39 -37.39 -6.27
N GLN A 262 4.68 -37.57 -5.15
CA GLN A 262 3.24 -37.33 -4.99
C GLN A 262 2.78 -35.94 -5.45
N ILE A 263 3.68 -34.95 -5.54
CA ILE A 263 3.37 -33.61 -6.08
C ILE A 263 2.71 -33.68 -7.46
N ILE A 264 3.12 -34.62 -8.32
CA ILE A 264 2.54 -34.83 -9.64
C ILE A 264 1.05 -35.22 -9.54
N SER A 265 0.72 -36.12 -8.62
CA SER A 265 -0.65 -36.53 -8.36
C SER A 265 -1.48 -35.41 -7.72
N PHE A 266 -0.90 -34.63 -6.80
CA PHE A 266 -1.59 -33.48 -6.21
C PHE A 266 -1.92 -32.43 -7.28
N LEU A 267 -0.97 -32.05 -8.13
CA LEU A 267 -1.21 -31.11 -9.23
C LEU A 267 -2.30 -31.61 -10.19
N ASN A 268 -2.32 -32.91 -10.53
CA ASN A 268 -3.39 -33.51 -11.32
C ASN A 268 -4.78 -33.32 -10.68
N GLN A 269 -4.91 -33.38 -9.35
CA GLN A 269 -6.18 -33.13 -8.65
C GLN A 269 -6.64 -31.67 -8.77
N PHE A 270 -5.72 -30.73 -8.98
CA PHE A 270 -6.04 -29.33 -9.29
C PHE A 270 -6.31 -29.09 -10.78
N GLY A 271 -6.28 -30.12 -11.63
CA GLY A 271 -6.45 -29.98 -13.08
C GLY A 271 -5.17 -29.56 -13.83
N ILE A 272 -4.00 -29.77 -13.24
CA ILE A 272 -2.70 -29.53 -13.86
C ILE A 272 -2.10 -30.87 -14.33
N GLU A 273 -1.82 -31.01 -15.63
CA GLU A 273 -1.19 -32.22 -16.18
C GLU A 273 0.33 -32.07 -16.30
N ALA A 274 1.07 -33.05 -15.81
CA ALA A 274 2.52 -33.16 -15.98
C ALA A 274 2.87 -33.94 -17.25
N THR A 275 3.72 -33.38 -18.11
CA THR A 275 4.20 -34.00 -19.35
C THR A 275 5.72 -33.96 -19.44
N TRP A 276 6.32 -35.04 -19.93
CA TRP A 276 7.76 -35.11 -20.13
C TRP A 276 8.09 -35.05 -21.62
N ASP A 277 8.96 -34.11 -21.97
CA ASP A 277 9.62 -33.99 -23.26
C ASP A 277 11.10 -34.33 -23.06
N ARG A 278 11.47 -35.58 -23.36
CA ARG A 278 12.79 -36.16 -23.03
C ARG A 278 13.09 -36.08 -21.52
N ASP A 279 14.05 -35.26 -21.13
CA ASP A 279 14.51 -35.00 -19.75
C ASP A 279 13.86 -33.74 -19.12
N LEU A 280 12.97 -33.06 -19.85
CA LEU A 280 12.30 -31.85 -19.39
C LEU A 280 10.85 -32.14 -19.00
N LEU A 281 10.53 -31.90 -17.73
CA LEU A 281 9.18 -31.87 -17.19
C LEU A 281 8.54 -30.50 -17.44
N LYS A 282 7.33 -30.52 -17.98
CA LYS A 282 6.44 -29.37 -18.17
C LYS A 282 5.11 -29.66 -17.51
N VAL A 283 4.44 -28.63 -17.02
CA VAL A 283 3.06 -28.73 -16.54
C VAL A 283 2.14 -27.88 -17.40
N VAL A 284 0.93 -28.37 -17.63
CA VAL A 284 -0.09 -27.69 -18.45
C VAL A 284 -1.38 -27.60 -17.65
N SER A 285 -1.91 -26.38 -17.54
CA SER A 285 -3.20 -26.16 -16.90
C SER A 285 -4.34 -26.53 -17.85
N LYS A 286 -5.31 -27.32 -17.34
CA LYS A 286 -6.60 -27.57 -18.01
C LYS A 286 -7.66 -26.66 -17.42
N THR A 287 -8.48 -27.21 -16.53
CA THR A 287 -9.48 -26.49 -15.76
C THR A 287 -9.08 -26.56 -14.30
N LEU A 288 -8.65 -25.43 -13.76
CA LEU A 288 -8.26 -25.33 -12.36
C LEU A 288 -9.47 -25.58 -11.45
N MET A 289 -9.30 -26.45 -10.46
CA MET A 289 -10.33 -26.73 -9.46
C MET A 289 -9.69 -26.94 -8.08
N PRO A 290 -10.36 -26.52 -6.99
CA PRO A 290 -9.87 -26.78 -5.66
C PRO A 290 -9.87 -28.28 -5.35
N ALA A 291 -9.01 -28.71 -4.42
CA ALA A 291 -8.80 -30.12 -4.11
C ALA A 291 -8.81 -30.42 -2.60
N LYS A 292 -8.91 -31.71 -2.25
CA LYS A 292 -8.69 -32.21 -0.90
C LYS A 292 -7.39 -33.00 -0.85
N ILE A 293 -6.37 -32.46 -0.17
CA ILE A 293 -5.02 -32.99 -0.17
C ILE A 293 -4.67 -33.56 1.21
N ASP A 294 -4.17 -34.80 1.23
CA ASP A 294 -3.65 -35.43 2.44
C ASP A 294 -2.12 -35.37 2.44
N VAL A 295 -1.53 -34.70 3.43
CA VAL A 295 -0.08 -34.49 3.52
C VAL A 295 0.59 -35.38 4.59
N ILE A 296 -0.11 -36.37 5.16
CA ILE A 296 0.44 -37.25 6.21
C ILE A 296 1.79 -37.88 5.80
N ASN A 297 1.89 -38.27 4.53
CA ASN A 297 3.06 -38.92 3.94
C ASN A 297 4.02 -37.94 3.25
N ASN A 298 3.59 -36.69 3.06
CA ASN A 298 4.29 -35.68 2.26
C ASN A 298 4.28 -34.31 2.94
N PRO A 299 4.72 -34.21 4.21
CA PRO A 299 4.64 -32.96 4.97
C PRO A 299 5.43 -31.82 4.31
N ASP A 300 6.45 -32.16 3.54
CA ASP A 300 7.32 -31.23 2.85
C ASP A 300 6.67 -30.58 1.60
N LEU A 301 5.56 -31.16 1.12
CA LEU A 301 4.71 -30.59 0.06
C LEU A 301 3.59 -29.68 0.60
N PHE A 302 3.40 -29.60 1.93
CA PHE A 302 2.33 -28.79 2.52
C PHE A 302 2.38 -27.33 2.08
N LEU A 303 3.53 -26.68 2.24
CA LEU A 303 3.70 -25.26 1.94
C LEU A 303 3.53 -24.94 0.45
N PRO A 304 4.21 -25.61 -0.50
CA PRO A 304 4.01 -25.31 -1.92
C PRO A 304 2.55 -25.53 -2.37
N ILE A 305 1.88 -26.59 -1.88
CA ILE A 305 0.45 -26.81 -2.17
C ILE A 305 -0.43 -25.74 -1.53
N ALA A 306 -0.17 -25.33 -0.30
CA ALA A 306 -0.95 -24.27 0.37
C ALA A 306 -0.83 -22.92 -0.36
N ILE A 307 0.38 -22.58 -0.85
CA ILE A 307 0.58 -21.39 -1.68
C ILE A 307 -0.19 -21.52 -2.99
N PHE A 308 -0.08 -22.65 -3.69
CA PHE A 308 -0.81 -22.89 -4.92
C PHE A 308 -2.31 -22.76 -4.72
N ALA A 309 -2.85 -23.42 -3.70
CA ALA A 309 -4.25 -23.39 -3.30
C ALA A 309 -4.77 -21.95 -3.09
N SER A 310 -3.95 -21.04 -2.59
CA SER A 310 -4.37 -19.64 -2.39
C SER A 310 -4.75 -18.93 -3.70
N PHE A 311 -4.24 -19.38 -4.85
CA PHE A 311 -4.55 -18.82 -6.17
C PHE A 311 -5.70 -19.52 -6.91
N ILE A 312 -6.21 -20.64 -6.37
CA ILE A 312 -7.26 -21.43 -7.01
C ILE A 312 -8.62 -21.00 -6.49
N ASP A 313 -9.52 -20.55 -7.36
CA ASP A 313 -10.87 -20.13 -6.97
C ASP A 313 -11.63 -21.29 -6.26
N GLY A 314 -11.94 -21.12 -4.98
CA GLY A 314 -12.72 -22.09 -4.17
C GLY A 314 -12.01 -22.60 -2.91
N GLU A 315 -12.65 -23.55 -2.20
CA GLU A 315 -12.11 -24.12 -0.96
C GLU A 315 -11.20 -25.33 -1.24
N THR A 316 -9.90 -25.18 -0.99
CA THR A 316 -8.97 -26.31 -0.95
C THR A 316 -8.73 -26.74 0.49
N LYS A 317 -8.90 -28.03 0.78
CA LYS A 317 -8.75 -28.57 2.13
C LYS A 317 -7.51 -29.45 2.24
N ILE A 318 -6.56 -29.07 3.09
CA ILE A 318 -5.35 -29.84 3.37
C ILE A 318 -5.48 -30.48 4.75
N ILE A 319 -5.38 -31.81 4.83
CA ILE A 319 -5.61 -32.61 6.04
C ILE A 319 -4.32 -33.26 6.55
N ASN A 320 -4.35 -33.72 7.80
CA ASN A 320 -3.25 -34.40 8.50
C ASN A 320 -1.99 -33.52 8.69
N ILE A 321 -2.22 -32.28 9.15
CA ILE A 321 -1.20 -31.24 9.32
C ILE A 321 -0.56 -31.18 10.73
N GLN A 322 -0.89 -32.10 11.64
CA GLN A 322 -0.48 -32.06 13.05
C GLN A 322 1.04 -32.01 13.20
N ASN A 323 1.75 -32.88 12.47
CA ASN A 323 3.21 -33.03 12.56
C ASN A 323 3.98 -31.81 12.02
N LEU A 324 3.32 -30.93 11.25
CA LEU A 324 3.92 -29.72 10.68
C LEU A 324 4.22 -28.64 11.73
N ARG A 325 3.57 -28.73 12.90
CA ARG A 325 3.76 -27.79 14.02
C ARG A 325 5.08 -28.02 14.78
N HIS A 326 5.65 -29.23 14.65
CA HIS A 326 6.87 -29.66 15.33
C HIS A 326 8.07 -29.78 14.38
N LYS A 327 8.02 -29.10 13.23
CA LYS A 327 9.12 -29.06 12.24
C LYS A 327 10.14 -27.97 12.62
N GLU A 328 10.87 -27.43 11.64
CA GLU A 328 11.84 -26.36 11.86
C GLU A 328 11.20 -25.09 12.45
N SER A 329 9.96 -24.82 12.09
CA SER A 329 9.04 -23.92 12.78
C SER A 329 7.67 -24.59 12.96
N ASP A 330 6.73 -23.93 13.64
CA ASP A 330 5.32 -24.25 13.41
C ASP A 330 4.94 -23.76 12.01
N ARG A 331 5.04 -24.65 11.02
CA ARG A 331 4.81 -24.30 9.60
C ARG A 331 3.36 -23.91 9.34
N VAL A 332 2.41 -24.44 10.10
CA VAL A 332 1.00 -24.08 9.98
C VAL A 332 0.83 -22.64 10.48
N LYS A 333 1.36 -22.33 11.67
CA LYS A 333 1.32 -20.97 12.20
C LYS A 333 2.05 -19.97 11.29
N SER A 334 3.22 -20.34 10.79
CA SER A 334 4.02 -19.48 9.90
C SER A 334 3.31 -19.18 8.58
N LEU A 335 2.57 -20.15 8.05
CA LEU A 335 1.70 -19.96 6.88
C LEU A 335 0.57 -18.98 7.21
N THR A 336 -0.17 -19.22 8.30
CA THR A 336 -1.35 -18.42 8.68
C THR A 336 -0.98 -16.98 9.03
N ASP A 337 0.10 -16.77 9.78
CA ASP A 337 0.57 -15.42 10.16
C ASP A 337 0.91 -14.55 8.94
N ASN A 338 1.36 -15.16 7.84
CA ASN A 338 1.63 -14.44 6.59
C ASN A 338 0.35 -14.33 5.73
N PHE A 339 -0.54 -15.32 5.75
CA PHE A 339 -1.85 -15.24 5.10
C PHE A 339 -2.71 -14.10 5.64
N ASP A 340 -2.73 -13.91 6.97
CA ASP A 340 -3.40 -12.79 7.62
C ASP A 340 -2.92 -11.44 7.07
N LYS A 341 -1.60 -11.27 6.96
CA LYS A 341 -1.00 -10.05 6.40
C LYS A 341 -1.35 -9.84 4.94
N LEU A 342 -1.43 -10.92 4.16
CA LEU A 342 -1.72 -10.92 2.73
C LEU A 342 -3.22 -10.79 2.41
N GLY A 343 -4.09 -10.94 3.40
CA GLY A 343 -5.54 -10.97 3.21
C GLY A 343 -6.04 -12.25 2.55
N ILE A 344 -5.35 -13.38 2.78
CA ILE A 344 -5.77 -14.69 2.28
C ILE A 344 -6.69 -15.33 3.31
N GLU A 345 -7.91 -15.66 2.90
CA GLU A 345 -8.92 -16.28 3.76
C GLU A 345 -8.63 -17.77 3.97
N TYR A 346 -8.68 -18.22 5.23
CA TYR A 346 -8.49 -19.62 5.60
C TYR A 346 -9.25 -19.95 6.90
N GLU A 347 -9.50 -21.24 7.11
CA GLU A 347 -9.94 -21.81 8.38
C GLU A 347 -9.01 -22.95 8.78
N THR A 348 -8.52 -22.96 10.02
CA THR A 348 -7.58 -24.00 10.47
C THR A 348 -8.04 -24.62 11.78
N THR A 349 -7.79 -25.93 11.90
CA THR A 349 -7.90 -26.69 13.14
C THR A 349 -6.54 -27.30 13.49
N SER A 350 -6.49 -28.17 14.49
CA SER A 350 -5.30 -28.97 14.77
C SER A 350 -5.00 -30.00 13.67
N ARG A 351 -6.01 -30.45 12.90
CA ARG A 351 -5.87 -31.56 11.94
C ARG A 351 -5.96 -31.18 10.48
N HIS A 352 -6.50 -30.00 10.15
CA HIS A 352 -6.63 -29.56 8.77
C HIS A 352 -6.66 -28.04 8.65
N ILE A 353 -6.42 -27.55 7.43
CA ILE A 353 -6.59 -26.16 7.02
C ILE A 353 -7.37 -26.13 5.71
N SER A 354 -8.44 -25.34 5.67
CA SER A 354 -9.21 -24.99 4.47
C SER A 354 -8.75 -23.61 4.01
N ILE A 355 -8.31 -23.50 2.75
CA ILE A 355 -7.81 -22.28 2.13
C ILE A 355 -8.82 -21.85 1.07
N TYR A 356 -9.31 -20.61 1.18
CA TYR A 356 -10.30 -20.05 0.26
C TYR A 356 -9.58 -19.23 -0.81
N GLY A 357 -9.06 -19.93 -1.81
CA GLY A 357 -8.26 -19.34 -2.86
C GLY A 357 -9.09 -18.47 -3.80
N ASN A 358 -8.43 -17.46 -4.37
CA ASN A 358 -9.03 -16.55 -5.33
C ASN A 358 -7.98 -15.75 -6.13
N LYS A 359 -8.43 -15.10 -7.21
CA LYS A 359 -7.63 -14.19 -8.06
C LYS A 359 -7.53 -12.74 -7.57
N LYS A 360 -8.01 -12.40 -6.36
CA LYS A 360 -7.92 -11.03 -5.83
C LYS A 360 -6.45 -10.65 -5.60
N ASP A 361 -6.15 -9.36 -5.68
CA ASP A 361 -4.82 -8.88 -5.31
C ASP A 361 -4.59 -9.05 -3.80
N ARG A 362 -3.33 -9.25 -3.43
CA ARG A 362 -2.90 -9.50 -2.04
C ARG A 362 -2.42 -8.19 -1.44
N ASN A 363 -2.63 -8.01 -0.13
CA ASN A 363 -2.11 -6.84 0.58
C ASN A 363 -0.58 -6.75 0.46
N ILE A 364 -0.03 -5.53 0.42
CA ILE A 364 1.41 -5.31 0.52
C ILE A 364 1.83 -5.49 1.98
N ALA A 365 2.79 -6.37 2.23
CA ALA A 365 3.23 -6.70 3.60
C ALA A 365 4.71 -7.08 3.67
N VAL A 366 5.25 -7.06 4.89
CA VAL A 366 6.55 -7.69 5.21
C VAL A 366 6.33 -9.13 5.63
N LEU A 367 6.85 -10.05 4.83
CA LEU A 367 6.75 -11.49 5.04
C LEU A 367 7.87 -11.99 5.96
N ASP A 368 7.55 -13.01 6.74
CA ASP A 368 8.49 -13.62 7.69
C ASP A 368 8.65 -15.10 7.41
N GLY A 369 9.89 -15.52 7.15
CA GLY A 369 10.26 -16.91 6.93
C GLY A 369 10.30 -17.77 8.19
N ALA A 370 10.17 -17.18 9.39
CA ALA A 370 10.23 -17.88 10.67
C ALA A 370 11.48 -18.78 10.84
N ASN A 371 12.59 -18.41 10.20
CA ASN A 371 13.84 -19.19 10.12
C ASN A 371 13.67 -20.63 9.57
N ASP A 372 12.59 -20.89 8.82
CA ASP A 372 12.33 -22.16 8.13
C ASP A 372 12.52 -21.96 6.62
N HIS A 373 13.50 -22.67 6.06
CA HIS A 373 13.88 -22.58 4.65
C HIS A 373 12.73 -22.87 3.69
N ARG A 374 11.76 -23.73 4.08
CA ARG A 374 10.60 -24.03 3.23
C ARG A 374 9.55 -22.92 3.27
N VAL A 375 9.41 -22.22 4.41
CA VAL A 375 8.45 -21.11 4.56
C VAL A 375 8.89 -19.92 3.70
N ILE A 376 10.09 -19.40 3.95
CA ILE A 376 11.14 -19.38 2.92
C ILE A 376 10.74 -19.32 1.44
N MET A 377 11.08 -20.42 0.78
CA MET A 377 10.82 -20.67 -0.63
C MET A 377 9.33 -20.57 -0.98
N ALA A 378 8.43 -20.99 -0.10
CA ALA A 378 6.98 -20.92 -0.34
C ALA A 378 6.49 -19.47 -0.51
N PHE A 379 6.86 -18.57 0.40
CA PHE A 379 6.47 -17.16 0.29
C PHE A 379 7.27 -16.40 -0.76
N THR A 380 8.45 -16.89 -1.14
CA THR A 380 9.15 -16.41 -2.34
C THR A 380 8.35 -16.73 -3.60
N VAL A 381 7.89 -17.98 -3.75
CA VAL A 381 7.00 -18.40 -4.85
C VAL A 381 5.71 -17.58 -4.88
N LEU A 382 5.08 -17.37 -3.72
CA LEU A 382 3.88 -16.53 -3.63
C LEU A 382 4.16 -15.12 -4.12
N ALA A 383 5.21 -14.47 -3.60
CA ALA A 383 5.56 -13.10 -3.96
C ALA A 383 5.82 -12.96 -5.47
N LEU A 384 6.52 -13.93 -6.08
CA LEU A 384 6.77 -13.95 -7.54
C LEU A 384 5.47 -14.09 -8.35
N ALA A 385 4.50 -14.86 -7.86
CA ALA A 385 3.22 -15.10 -8.52
C ALA A 385 2.17 -13.99 -8.33
N THR A 386 2.38 -13.07 -7.37
CA THR A 386 1.48 -11.94 -7.12
C THR A 386 1.80 -10.70 -7.96
N ARG A 387 0.90 -9.71 -7.94
CA ARG A 387 1.11 -8.43 -8.66
C ARG A 387 2.00 -7.42 -7.95
N HIS A 388 2.33 -7.64 -6.67
CA HIS A 388 3.12 -6.72 -5.86
C HIS A 388 4.53 -7.25 -5.57
N SER A 389 5.39 -6.35 -5.10
CA SER A 389 6.71 -6.73 -4.57
C SER A 389 6.65 -6.81 -3.05
N TYR A 390 7.40 -7.75 -2.46
CA TYR A 390 7.36 -8.04 -1.03
C TYR A 390 8.74 -7.93 -0.41
N LEU A 391 8.77 -7.46 0.84
CA LEU A 391 9.97 -7.59 1.68
C LEU A 391 9.89 -8.88 2.47
N MET A 392 10.98 -9.65 2.47
CA MET A 392 11.07 -10.91 3.19
C MET A 392 12.26 -10.92 4.16
N LYS A 393 12.02 -11.46 5.36
CA LYS A 393 13.03 -11.65 6.40
C LYS A 393 13.71 -13.01 6.30
N ASN A 394 14.96 -13.08 6.78
CA ASN A 394 15.71 -14.31 7.02
C ASN A 394 15.96 -15.19 5.79
N VAL A 395 15.95 -14.61 4.57
CA VAL A 395 16.10 -15.36 3.30
C VAL A 395 17.39 -16.17 3.23
N ASP A 396 18.44 -15.76 3.94
CA ASP A 396 19.72 -16.46 3.99
C ASP A 396 19.59 -17.91 4.54
N MET A 397 18.51 -18.22 5.27
CA MET A 397 18.24 -19.57 5.80
C MET A 397 17.90 -20.61 4.72
N ILE A 398 17.64 -20.21 3.47
CA ILE A 398 17.38 -21.15 2.37
C ILE A 398 18.56 -22.11 2.14
N THR A 399 19.79 -21.64 2.42
CA THR A 399 21.05 -22.38 2.25
C THR A 399 21.10 -23.71 3.01
N LYS A 400 20.29 -23.88 4.07
CA LYS A 400 20.12 -25.16 4.78
C LYS A 400 19.72 -26.33 3.86
N SER A 401 19.02 -26.05 2.77
CA SER A 401 18.49 -27.10 1.89
C SER A 401 18.68 -26.87 0.39
N TYR A 402 18.79 -25.62 -0.05
CA TYR A 402 18.93 -25.28 -1.47
C TYR A 402 19.72 -23.98 -1.65
N PRO A 403 21.05 -24.02 -1.49
CA PRO A 403 21.91 -22.83 -1.56
C PRO A 403 21.70 -21.93 -2.78
N ASN A 404 21.49 -22.53 -3.96
CA ASN A 404 21.40 -21.79 -5.23
C ASN A 404 19.96 -21.35 -5.59
N PHE A 405 18.97 -21.54 -4.71
CA PHE A 405 17.56 -21.27 -5.05
C PHE A 405 17.31 -19.84 -5.56
N ILE A 406 17.91 -18.83 -4.92
CA ILE A 406 17.75 -17.43 -5.33
C ILE A 406 18.41 -17.18 -6.68
N GLU A 407 19.58 -17.75 -6.91
CA GLU A 407 20.29 -17.66 -8.18
C GLU A 407 19.49 -18.34 -9.31
N ASP A 408 18.97 -19.54 -9.07
CA ASP A 408 18.15 -20.28 -10.04
C ASP A 408 16.88 -19.50 -10.42
N ILE A 409 16.19 -18.89 -9.43
CA ILE A 409 15.05 -18.02 -9.70
C ILE A 409 15.45 -16.78 -10.50
N ASN A 410 16.56 -16.13 -10.15
CA ASN A 410 17.03 -14.94 -10.87
C ASN A 410 17.47 -15.29 -12.31
N ASN A 411 18.05 -16.47 -12.54
CA ASN A 411 18.39 -17.00 -13.86
C ASN A 411 17.15 -17.26 -14.74
N LEU A 412 16.00 -17.53 -14.13
CA LEU A 412 14.69 -17.59 -14.81
C LEU A 412 14.09 -16.20 -15.09
N GLY A 413 14.78 -15.11 -14.75
CA GLY A 413 14.28 -13.73 -14.89
C GLY A 413 13.64 -13.16 -13.62
N GLY A 414 13.74 -13.88 -12.49
CA GLY A 414 13.37 -13.38 -11.18
C GLY A 414 14.23 -12.19 -10.76
N LYS A 415 13.66 -11.35 -9.88
CA LYS A 415 14.35 -10.20 -9.30
C LYS A 415 14.25 -10.26 -7.80
N ILE A 416 15.19 -10.99 -7.21
CA ILE A 416 15.34 -11.12 -5.76
C ILE A 416 16.68 -10.54 -5.37
N GLU A 417 16.65 -9.47 -4.57
CA GLU A 417 17.86 -8.77 -4.14
C GLU A 417 17.72 -8.21 -2.73
N MET A 418 18.85 -8.03 -2.06
CA MET A 418 18.90 -7.39 -0.76
C MET A 418 18.81 -5.86 -0.92
N LYS A 419 17.78 -5.24 -0.33
CA LYS A 419 17.63 -3.78 -0.32
C LYS A 419 17.63 -3.20 1.09
N SER A 420 18.24 -2.03 1.21
CA SER A 420 18.08 -1.15 2.37
C SER A 420 16.94 -0.16 2.13
N ILE A 421 16.49 0.51 3.18
CA ILE A 421 15.47 1.56 3.07
C ILE A 421 15.99 2.72 2.21
N GLU A 422 17.28 3.03 2.31
CA GLU A 422 17.94 4.08 1.52
C GLU A 422 17.85 3.77 0.02
N LYS A 423 18.12 2.52 -0.38
CA LYS A 423 17.96 2.09 -1.78
C LYS A 423 16.51 2.17 -2.26
N LEU A 424 15.53 1.80 -1.44
CA LEU A 424 14.11 1.95 -1.79
C LEU A 424 13.71 3.43 -1.96
N ARG A 425 14.29 4.33 -1.16
CA ARG A 425 14.11 5.78 -1.32
C ARG A 425 14.77 6.30 -2.60
N GLU A 426 15.92 5.76 -2.97
CA GLU A 426 16.56 6.06 -4.26
C GLU A 426 15.70 5.60 -5.45
N ASP A 427 15.07 4.42 -5.35
CA ASP A 427 14.12 3.96 -6.37
C ASP A 427 12.95 4.96 -6.53
N ILE A 428 12.39 5.46 -5.42
CA ILE A 428 11.33 6.50 -5.43
C ILE A 428 11.84 7.76 -6.16
N ILE A 429 13.03 8.25 -5.82
CA ILE A 429 13.63 9.43 -6.46
C ILE A 429 13.78 9.21 -7.99
N ASN A 430 14.15 8.01 -8.41
CA ASN A 430 14.29 7.69 -9.83
C ASN A 430 12.94 7.59 -10.55
N ILE A 431 11.89 7.13 -9.87
CA ILE A 431 10.51 7.18 -10.37
C ILE A 431 10.04 8.63 -10.47
N ASP A 432 10.29 9.46 -9.45
CA ASP A 432 9.92 10.88 -9.45
C ASP A 432 10.57 11.64 -10.62
N LYS A 433 11.83 11.36 -10.94
CA LYS A 433 12.51 11.93 -12.11
C LYS A 433 11.78 11.57 -13.41
N GLN A 434 11.33 10.33 -13.57
CA GLN A 434 10.56 9.90 -14.74
C GLN A 434 9.19 10.59 -14.79
N MET A 435 8.50 10.70 -13.65
CA MET A 435 7.22 11.41 -13.56
C MET A 435 7.36 12.88 -13.94
N ILE A 436 8.42 13.57 -13.49
CA ILE A 436 8.71 14.96 -13.85
C ILE A 436 8.87 15.11 -15.36
N GLU A 437 9.62 14.20 -15.99
CA GLU A 437 9.87 14.26 -17.43
C GLU A 437 8.58 14.00 -18.23
N LEU A 438 7.81 12.99 -17.85
CA LEU A 438 6.51 12.70 -18.46
C LEU A 438 5.52 13.88 -18.27
N PHE A 439 5.56 14.54 -17.12
CA PHE A 439 4.73 15.72 -16.86
C PHE A 439 5.09 16.91 -17.76
N LYS A 440 6.38 17.15 -18.01
CA LYS A 440 6.85 18.18 -18.95
C LYS A 440 6.37 17.89 -20.37
N GLN A 441 6.62 16.68 -20.86
CA GLN A 441 6.19 16.26 -22.19
C GLN A 441 4.68 16.40 -22.37
N ARG A 442 3.89 15.98 -21.37
CA ARG A 442 2.44 16.17 -21.39
C ARG A 442 2.05 17.65 -21.45
N SER A 443 2.71 18.51 -20.67
CA SER A 443 2.42 19.95 -20.62
C SER A 443 2.68 20.64 -21.96
N GLU A 444 3.73 20.25 -22.68
CA GLU A 444 4.01 20.74 -24.05
C GLU A 444 2.87 20.39 -25.01
N HIS A 445 2.38 19.15 -24.97
CA HIS A 445 1.24 18.72 -25.81
C HIS A 445 -0.03 19.49 -25.46
N VAL A 446 -0.29 19.76 -24.18
CA VAL A 446 -1.44 20.56 -23.72
C VAL A 446 -1.39 21.98 -24.31
N LEU A 447 -0.21 22.60 -24.37
CA LEU A 447 -0.02 23.93 -24.97
C LEU A 447 -0.19 23.91 -26.49
N LEU A 448 0.34 22.89 -27.17
CA LEU A 448 0.13 22.72 -28.62
C LEU A 448 -1.36 22.57 -28.95
N ILE A 449 -2.08 21.74 -28.19
CA ILE A 449 -3.55 21.60 -28.31
C ILE A 449 -4.25 22.94 -28.07
N SER A 450 -3.80 23.73 -27.08
CA SER A 450 -4.34 25.07 -26.82
C SER A 450 -4.28 25.96 -28.06
N ASN A 451 -3.11 25.99 -28.71
CA ASN A 451 -2.87 26.83 -29.87
C ASN A 451 -3.76 26.43 -31.04
N VAL A 452 -3.88 25.12 -31.31
CA VAL A 452 -4.76 24.59 -32.36
C VAL A 452 -6.23 24.86 -32.05
N LYS A 453 -6.68 24.67 -30.81
CA LYS A 453 -8.06 24.97 -30.39
C LYS A 453 -8.39 26.45 -30.59
N LYS A 454 -7.46 27.36 -30.27
CA LYS A 454 -7.62 28.80 -30.48
C LYS A 454 -7.72 29.14 -31.97
N GLU A 455 -6.88 28.54 -32.81
CA GLU A 455 -6.94 28.72 -34.26
C GLU A 455 -8.27 28.24 -34.87
N LEU A 456 -8.79 27.11 -34.38
CA LEU A 456 -10.04 26.49 -34.85
C LEU A 456 -11.30 27.00 -34.12
N ASN A 457 -11.16 27.96 -33.18
CA ASN A 457 -12.24 28.50 -32.36
C ASN A 457 -13.04 27.41 -31.58
N LEU A 458 -12.33 26.40 -31.05
CA LEU A 458 -12.89 25.30 -30.28
C LEU A 458 -12.85 25.59 -28.76
N PRO A 459 -13.79 25.04 -27.97
CA PRO A 459 -13.79 25.21 -26.52
C PRO A 459 -12.56 24.57 -25.86
N ILE A 460 -11.96 25.29 -24.92
CA ILE A 460 -10.80 24.85 -24.15
C ILE A 460 -11.18 23.67 -23.24
N VAL A 461 -12.33 23.76 -22.56
CA VAL A 461 -12.85 22.75 -21.63
C VAL A 461 -13.80 21.79 -22.34
N ASP A 462 -13.59 20.48 -22.17
CA ASP A 462 -14.49 19.40 -22.61
C ASP A 462 -14.65 18.36 -21.48
N LYS A 463 -15.70 18.54 -20.68
CA LYS A 463 -15.96 17.71 -19.49
C LYS A 463 -16.34 16.27 -19.85
N GLU A 464 -16.97 16.04 -21.00
CA GLU A 464 -17.31 14.68 -21.42
C GLU A 464 -16.07 13.90 -21.83
N TYR A 465 -15.13 14.56 -22.51
CA TYR A 465 -13.85 13.95 -22.85
C TYR A 465 -13.06 13.58 -21.61
N GLU A 466 -13.01 14.43 -20.58
CA GLU A 466 -12.29 14.14 -19.34
C GLU A 466 -12.87 12.97 -18.55
N ALA A 467 -14.19 12.93 -18.39
CA ALA A 467 -14.85 11.81 -17.73
C ALA A 467 -14.51 10.47 -18.43
N LYS A 468 -14.43 10.48 -19.77
CA LYS A 468 -14.01 9.31 -20.56
C LYS A 468 -12.53 8.95 -20.35
N GLN A 469 -11.64 9.93 -20.18
CA GLN A 469 -10.22 9.65 -19.90
C GLN A 469 -10.03 9.05 -18.50
N ILE A 470 -10.69 9.60 -17.48
CA ILE A 470 -10.63 9.06 -16.11
C ILE A 470 -11.12 7.61 -16.10
N ALA A 471 -12.26 7.32 -16.75
CA ALA A 471 -12.79 5.96 -16.83
C ALA A 471 -11.79 4.98 -17.51
N ARG A 472 -11.13 5.40 -18.60
CA ARG A 472 -10.08 4.60 -19.26
C ARG A 472 -8.88 4.36 -18.35
N HIS A 473 -8.45 5.38 -17.61
CA HIS A 473 -7.31 5.26 -16.72
C HIS A 473 -7.59 4.31 -15.55
N LEU A 474 -8.81 4.33 -15.00
CA LEU A 474 -9.21 3.41 -13.93
C LEU A 474 -9.23 1.95 -14.40
N ASP A 475 -9.70 1.71 -15.63
CA ASP A 475 -9.63 0.38 -16.25
C ASP A 475 -8.17 -0.09 -16.43
N MET A 476 -7.27 0.81 -16.82
CA MET A 476 -5.83 0.52 -16.93
C MET A 476 -5.14 0.33 -15.56
N LEU A 477 -5.59 1.06 -14.53
CA LEU A 477 -5.02 1.02 -13.18
C LEU A 477 -5.24 -0.35 -12.54
N GLY A 478 -6.46 -0.90 -12.66
CA GLY A 478 -6.81 -2.25 -12.21
C GLY A 478 -6.71 -2.49 -10.69
N ASP A 479 -6.34 -1.47 -9.90
CA ASP A 479 -6.16 -1.54 -8.44
C ASP A 479 -7.15 -0.60 -7.73
N LYS A 480 -8.17 -1.20 -7.12
CA LYS A 480 -9.25 -0.49 -6.41
C LYS A 480 -8.79 0.23 -5.13
N SER A 481 -7.65 -0.17 -4.56
CA SER A 481 -7.19 0.37 -3.27
C SER A 481 -6.69 1.81 -3.38
N ILE A 482 -6.32 2.25 -4.58
CA ILE A 482 -5.76 3.58 -4.85
C ILE A 482 -6.59 4.39 -5.86
N GLU A 483 -7.77 3.90 -6.27
CA GLU A 483 -8.63 4.57 -7.27
C GLU A 483 -8.98 6.00 -6.84
N ARG A 484 -9.32 6.20 -5.56
CA ARG A 484 -9.72 7.52 -5.05
C ARG A 484 -8.56 8.51 -5.13
N GLU A 485 -7.39 8.10 -4.65
CA GLU A 485 -6.17 8.88 -4.64
C GLU A 485 -5.73 9.20 -6.08
N TYR A 486 -5.87 8.22 -6.98
CA TYR A 486 -5.58 8.40 -8.40
C TYR A 486 -6.52 9.41 -9.06
N ILE A 487 -7.84 9.32 -8.80
CA ILE A 487 -8.82 10.30 -9.32
C ILE A 487 -8.50 11.69 -8.81
N GLU A 488 -8.17 11.85 -7.52
CA GLU A 488 -7.81 13.15 -6.96
C GLU A 488 -6.52 13.70 -7.60
N PHE A 489 -5.50 12.86 -7.74
CA PHE A 489 -4.24 13.23 -8.40
C PHE A 489 -4.48 13.66 -9.85
N TYR A 490 -5.18 12.83 -10.63
CA TYR A 490 -5.38 13.09 -12.05
C TYR A 490 -6.30 14.29 -12.31
N SER A 491 -7.29 14.52 -11.44
CA SER A 491 -8.13 15.73 -11.50
C SER A 491 -7.28 16.99 -11.34
N LYS A 492 -6.30 17.01 -10.42
CA LYS A 492 -5.36 18.13 -10.29
C LYS A 492 -4.49 18.29 -11.55
N VAL A 493 -4.07 17.19 -12.18
CA VAL A 493 -3.32 17.23 -13.44
C VAL A 493 -4.16 17.86 -14.57
N LEU A 494 -5.46 17.56 -14.63
CA LEU A 494 -6.40 18.18 -15.57
C LEU A 494 -6.59 19.68 -15.30
N ASP A 495 -6.77 20.07 -14.02
CA ASP A 495 -6.88 21.48 -13.63
C ASP A 495 -5.67 22.31 -14.08
N ILE A 496 -4.45 21.78 -13.89
CA ILE A 496 -3.23 22.43 -14.37
C ILE A 496 -3.25 22.58 -15.89
N SER A 497 -3.76 21.56 -16.60
CA SER A 497 -3.87 21.59 -18.06
C SER A 497 -4.77 22.73 -18.52
N TYR A 498 -5.88 22.95 -17.83
CA TYR A 498 -6.80 24.04 -18.16
C TYR A 498 -6.19 25.42 -17.92
N GLN A 499 -5.49 25.60 -16.80
CA GLN A 499 -4.82 26.86 -16.51
C GLN A 499 -3.77 27.20 -17.57
N LEU A 500 -3.01 26.21 -18.03
CA LEU A 500 -2.05 26.37 -19.12
C LEU A 500 -2.75 26.77 -20.45
N GLN A 501 -3.99 26.35 -20.67
CA GLN A 501 -4.73 26.64 -21.90
C GLN A 501 -5.41 28.03 -21.90
N GLU A 502 -6.07 28.43 -20.80
CA GLU A 502 -6.86 29.68 -20.70
C GLU A 502 -6.01 30.96 -20.62
N GLY A 503 -4.79 30.91 -20.06
CA GLY A 503 -3.98 32.12 -19.80
C GLY A 503 -4.42 32.88 -18.54
N VAL A 504 -3.95 34.13 -18.35
CA VAL A 504 -4.22 34.92 -17.14
C VAL A 504 -5.67 35.46 -17.16
N PRO A 505 -6.54 35.13 -16.19
CA PRO A 505 -7.91 35.61 -16.14
C PRO A 505 -7.99 37.13 -15.99
N LYS A 506 -9.05 37.76 -16.55
CA LYS A 506 -9.27 39.22 -16.48
C LYS A 506 -10.57 39.57 -15.77
N MET A 507 -10.53 40.60 -14.92
CA MET A 507 -11.68 41.25 -14.29
C MET A 507 -11.64 42.77 -14.53
N ALA A 508 -12.77 43.45 -14.37
CA ALA A 508 -12.78 44.91 -14.37
C ALA A 508 -13.84 45.53 -13.45
N LEU A 509 -13.66 46.80 -13.12
CA LEU A 509 -14.68 47.67 -12.50
C LEU A 509 -15.35 48.53 -13.57
N LEU A 510 -16.68 48.51 -13.63
CA LEU A 510 -17.51 49.27 -14.57
C LEU A 510 -18.27 50.38 -13.84
N GLY A 511 -18.25 51.60 -14.37
CA GLY A 511 -18.91 52.76 -13.77
C GLY A 511 -18.52 54.08 -14.40
N LYS A 512 -18.94 55.19 -13.78
CA LYS A 512 -18.51 56.55 -14.16
C LYS A 512 -17.53 57.12 -13.15
N GLY A 513 -16.53 57.89 -13.62
CA GLY A 513 -15.56 58.59 -12.77
C GLY A 513 -14.65 57.63 -12.00
N LEU A 514 -14.07 56.66 -12.69
CA LEU A 514 -13.34 55.56 -12.05
C LEU A 514 -11.86 55.85 -11.76
N SER A 515 -11.31 56.95 -12.28
CA SER A 515 -9.88 57.30 -12.20
C SER A 515 -9.29 57.25 -10.78
N HIS A 516 -10.11 57.46 -9.75
CA HIS A 516 -9.70 57.48 -8.35
C HIS A 516 -9.99 56.16 -7.60
N SER A 517 -10.49 55.13 -8.27
CA SER A 517 -10.82 53.84 -7.65
C SER A 517 -9.56 53.08 -7.24
N ILE A 518 -9.52 52.63 -5.99
CA ILE A 518 -8.44 51.78 -5.47
C ILE A 518 -8.68 50.29 -5.74
N SER A 519 -9.78 49.91 -6.40
CA SER A 519 -10.13 48.51 -6.71
C SER A 519 -9.03 47.75 -7.47
N PRO A 520 -8.32 48.33 -8.47
CA PRO A 520 -7.23 47.62 -9.14
C PRO A 520 -6.11 47.21 -8.17
N LYS A 521 -5.69 48.13 -7.29
CA LYS A 521 -4.67 47.86 -6.27
C LYS A 521 -5.16 46.80 -5.27
N LEU A 522 -6.41 46.91 -4.81
CA LEU A 522 -7.04 45.94 -3.92
C LEU A 522 -7.04 44.53 -4.52
N HIS A 523 -7.50 44.37 -5.75
CA HIS A 523 -7.59 43.07 -6.41
C HIS A 523 -6.21 42.47 -6.72
N HIS A 524 -5.21 43.30 -7.00
CA HIS A 524 -3.82 42.84 -7.08
C HIS A 524 -3.32 42.24 -5.75
N ILE A 525 -3.57 42.92 -4.63
CA ILE A 525 -3.21 42.43 -3.29
C ILE A 525 -3.95 41.12 -2.98
N ILE A 526 -5.27 41.06 -3.24
CA ILE A 526 -6.08 39.86 -3.02
C ILE A 526 -5.51 38.67 -3.81
N GLY A 527 -5.19 38.85 -5.10
CA GLY A 527 -4.60 37.78 -5.90
C GLY A 527 -3.26 37.30 -5.34
N ARG A 528 -2.36 38.23 -5.04
CA ARG A 528 -1.02 37.93 -4.51
C ARG A 528 -1.07 37.18 -3.18
N LEU A 529 -1.91 37.61 -2.23
CA LEU A 529 -2.04 36.95 -0.92
C LEU A 529 -2.66 35.55 -0.99
N ASN A 530 -3.22 35.17 -2.13
CA ASN A 530 -3.85 33.87 -2.37
C ASN A 530 -3.15 33.06 -3.47
N ASP A 531 -1.89 33.39 -3.78
CA ASP A 531 -1.07 32.76 -4.82
C ASP A 531 -1.82 32.60 -6.16
N PHE A 532 -2.63 33.60 -6.52
CA PHE A 532 -3.50 33.55 -7.69
C PHE A 532 -3.32 34.80 -8.56
N LYS A 533 -2.86 34.59 -9.80
CA LYS A 533 -2.61 35.66 -10.76
C LYS A 533 -3.82 35.91 -11.64
N TYR A 534 -4.33 37.14 -11.63
CA TYR A 534 -5.35 37.63 -12.56
C TYR A 534 -5.18 39.14 -12.76
N ASP A 535 -5.64 39.65 -13.90
CA ASP A 535 -5.59 41.07 -14.22
C ASP A 535 -6.89 41.75 -13.80
N TYR A 536 -6.78 42.97 -13.27
CA TYR A 536 -7.93 43.80 -12.91
C TYR A 536 -7.81 45.19 -13.54
N SER A 537 -8.83 45.62 -14.28
CA SER A 537 -8.83 46.89 -15.03
C SER A 537 -10.02 47.79 -14.68
N LEU A 538 -9.97 49.05 -15.12
CA LEU A 538 -11.09 49.98 -15.01
C LEU A 538 -11.71 50.18 -16.39
N LEU A 539 -13.03 50.08 -16.49
CA LEU A 539 -13.79 50.35 -17.71
C LEU A 539 -14.80 51.46 -17.45
N GLU A 540 -14.52 52.67 -17.95
CA GLU A 540 -15.48 53.77 -17.88
C GLU A 540 -16.63 53.54 -18.86
N ILE A 541 -17.86 53.67 -18.36
CA ILE A 541 -19.09 53.42 -19.11
C ILE A 541 -19.90 54.71 -19.18
N LYS A 542 -20.16 55.24 -20.38
CA LYS A 542 -20.85 56.51 -20.59
C LYS A 542 -22.37 56.39 -20.56
N ASP A 543 -22.91 55.28 -21.07
CA ASP A 543 -24.35 55.04 -21.21
C ASP A 543 -24.72 53.55 -21.13
N GLU A 544 -26.04 53.26 -21.20
CA GLU A 544 -26.62 51.90 -21.17
C GLU A 544 -26.10 51.01 -22.32
N GLN A 545 -25.77 51.61 -23.48
CA GLN A 545 -25.29 50.86 -24.64
C GLN A 545 -23.86 50.38 -24.43
N GLU A 546 -22.98 51.22 -23.89
CA GLU A 546 -21.63 50.81 -23.48
C GLU A 546 -21.67 49.76 -22.36
N LEU A 547 -22.64 49.83 -21.43
CA LEU A 547 -22.84 48.79 -20.41
C LEU A 547 -23.17 47.43 -21.05
N LYS A 548 -24.09 47.41 -22.01
CA LYS A 548 -24.44 46.17 -22.74
C LYS A 548 -23.25 45.61 -23.52
N ASN A 549 -22.51 46.47 -24.22
CA ASN A 549 -21.32 46.07 -24.97
C ASN A 549 -20.25 45.47 -24.05
N ALA A 550 -20.07 46.03 -22.84
CA ALA A 550 -19.16 45.46 -21.86
C ALA A 550 -19.62 44.06 -21.44
N LEU A 551 -20.91 43.87 -21.12
CA LEU A 551 -21.44 42.54 -20.78
C LEU A 551 -21.26 41.49 -21.89
N ASP A 552 -21.25 41.89 -23.16
CA ASP A 552 -20.93 40.98 -24.27
C ASP A 552 -19.49 40.45 -24.22
N LEU A 553 -18.56 41.17 -23.59
CA LEU A 553 -17.18 40.68 -23.36
C LEU A 553 -17.14 39.51 -22.37
N LEU A 554 -18.08 39.43 -21.43
CA LEU A 554 -18.23 38.23 -20.56
C LEU A 554 -18.72 37.04 -21.39
N ARG A 555 -19.67 37.27 -22.30
CA ARG A 555 -20.21 36.22 -23.18
C ARG A 555 -19.14 35.69 -24.15
N LYS A 556 -18.20 36.54 -24.56
CA LYS A 556 -17.04 36.18 -25.39
C LYS A 556 -15.86 35.61 -24.60
N HIS A 557 -15.98 35.45 -23.29
CA HIS A 557 -14.92 34.97 -22.40
C HIS A 557 -13.64 35.83 -22.39
N GLU A 558 -13.71 37.10 -22.80
CA GLU A 558 -12.58 38.02 -22.74
C GLU A 558 -12.32 38.52 -21.30
N TYR A 559 -13.39 38.54 -20.49
CA TYR A 559 -13.36 38.80 -19.05
C TYR A 559 -14.09 37.68 -18.30
N LYS A 560 -13.64 37.36 -17.09
CA LYS A 560 -14.34 36.41 -16.20
C LYS A 560 -15.47 37.06 -15.42
N ALA A 561 -15.32 38.33 -15.03
CA ALA A 561 -16.30 39.05 -14.24
C ALA A 561 -16.11 40.57 -14.27
N PHE A 562 -17.17 41.27 -13.90
CA PHE A 562 -17.20 42.71 -13.72
C PHE A 562 -17.76 43.09 -12.37
N ASN A 563 -17.03 43.90 -11.61
CA ASN A 563 -17.63 44.67 -10.53
C ASN A 563 -18.36 45.88 -11.11
N ILE A 564 -19.53 46.21 -10.58
CA ILE A 564 -20.35 47.33 -11.07
C ILE A 564 -20.45 48.38 -9.98
N THR A 565 -20.18 49.64 -10.32
CA THR A 565 -20.37 50.79 -9.42
C THR A 565 -21.37 51.81 -9.98
N MET A 566 -21.54 52.93 -9.27
CA MET A 566 -22.47 54.00 -9.63
C MET A 566 -22.25 54.47 -11.10
N PRO A 567 -23.33 54.77 -11.85
CA PRO A 567 -24.76 54.67 -11.48
C PRO A 567 -25.43 53.33 -11.82
N TYR A 568 -24.72 52.35 -12.36
CA TYR A 568 -25.31 51.23 -13.09
C TYR A 568 -25.78 50.03 -12.24
N LYS A 569 -25.60 50.04 -10.92
CA LYS A 569 -25.89 48.88 -10.05
C LYS A 569 -27.34 48.37 -10.09
N LYS A 570 -28.29 49.21 -10.49
CA LYS A 570 -29.70 48.80 -10.69
C LYS A 570 -30.03 48.55 -12.16
N GLU A 571 -29.45 49.35 -13.04
CA GLU A 571 -29.68 49.30 -14.48
C GLU A 571 -29.20 47.98 -15.09
N VAL A 572 -28.04 47.49 -14.61
CA VAL A 572 -27.43 46.24 -15.08
C VAL A 572 -28.36 45.04 -14.96
N ILE A 573 -29.29 45.04 -13.99
CA ILE A 573 -30.22 43.93 -13.71
C ILE A 573 -31.06 43.56 -14.95
N LYS A 574 -31.42 44.54 -15.79
CA LYS A 574 -32.21 44.30 -17.01
C LYS A 574 -31.52 43.41 -18.04
N HIS A 575 -30.20 43.22 -17.90
CA HIS A 575 -29.36 42.51 -18.85
C HIS A 575 -28.85 41.16 -18.32
N LEU A 576 -29.31 40.73 -17.14
CA LEU A 576 -28.85 39.51 -16.46
C LEU A 576 -29.89 38.41 -16.57
N ASP A 577 -29.42 37.17 -16.61
CA ASP A 577 -30.29 35.98 -16.73
C ASP A 577 -30.75 35.51 -15.34
N VAL A 578 -29.86 35.57 -14.35
CA VAL A 578 -30.09 35.06 -12.99
C VAL A 578 -29.56 36.05 -11.96
N LEU A 579 -30.29 36.21 -10.86
CA LEU A 579 -29.82 36.94 -9.67
C LEU A 579 -29.57 35.96 -8.53
N THR A 580 -28.49 36.17 -7.77
CA THR A 580 -28.30 35.47 -6.50
C THR A 580 -29.36 35.90 -5.48
N ASN A 581 -29.52 35.13 -4.40
CA ASN A 581 -30.41 35.52 -3.30
C ASN A 581 -30.06 36.89 -2.73
N LYS A 582 -28.76 37.23 -2.61
CA LYS A 582 -28.30 38.56 -2.14
C LYS A 582 -28.74 39.67 -3.10
N ALA A 583 -28.52 39.50 -4.41
CA ALA A 583 -28.92 40.48 -5.41
C ALA A 583 -30.44 40.61 -5.54
N HIS A 584 -31.17 39.49 -5.54
CA HIS A 584 -32.64 39.48 -5.58
C HIS A 584 -33.23 40.18 -4.34
N PHE A 585 -32.71 39.86 -3.17
CA PHE A 585 -33.17 40.43 -1.91
C PHE A 585 -32.81 41.91 -1.75
N THR A 586 -31.73 42.40 -2.36
CA THR A 586 -31.33 43.81 -2.27
C THR A 586 -31.84 44.68 -3.40
N GLY A 587 -32.22 44.08 -4.55
CA GLY A 587 -32.60 44.81 -5.77
C GLY A 587 -31.44 45.59 -6.39
N VAL A 588 -30.20 45.19 -6.10
CA VAL A 588 -28.97 45.88 -6.49
C VAL A 588 -27.93 44.82 -6.87
N VAL A 589 -27.14 45.07 -7.91
CA VAL A 589 -26.05 44.20 -8.38
C VAL A 589 -24.76 45.02 -8.44
N ASN A 590 -23.70 44.53 -7.80
CA ASN A 590 -22.35 45.11 -7.88
C ASN A 590 -21.28 44.08 -8.33
N LEU A 591 -21.69 42.88 -8.71
CA LEU A 591 -20.85 41.86 -9.34
C LEU A 591 -21.64 41.13 -10.43
N VAL A 592 -21.06 41.01 -11.61
CA VAL A 592 -21.62 40.25 -12.73
C VAL A 592 -20.56 39.27 -13.25
N TYR A 593 -20.94 38.02 -13.46
CA TYR A 593 -20.05 36.97 -13.95
C TYR A 593 -20.83 35.91 -14.73
N MET A 594 -20.11 35.11 -15.52
CA MET A 594 -20.69 33.98 -16.25
C MET A 594 -20.58 32.70 -15.43
N ARG A 595 -21.68 31.96 -15.29
CA ARG A 595 -21.68 30.60 -14.76
C ARG A 595 -22.70 29.76 -15.49
N SER A 596 -22.30 28.56 -15.93
CA SER A 596 -23.16 27.64 -16.69
C SER A 596 -23.84 28.28 -17.92
N GLY A 597 -23.13 29.18 -18.61
CA GLY A 597 -23.65 29.86 -19.81
C GLY A 597 -24.62 31.02 -19.54
N GLN A 598 -24.89 31.34 -18.27
CA GLN A 598 -25.80 32.42 -17.86
C GLN A 598 -25.03 33.59 -17.24
N LEU A 599 -25.49 34.82 -17.50
CA LEU A 599 -25.04 36.02 -16.80
C LEU A 599 -25.72 36.09 -15.43
N ILE A 600 -24.90 35.98 -14.39
CA ILE A 600 -25.36 36.04 -13.00
C ILE A 600 -25.02 37.39 -12.39
N GLY A 601 -26.02 38.02 -11.78
CA GLY A 601 -25.87 39.19 -10.91
C GLY A 601 -25.79 38.82 -9.44
N ASP A 602 -24.76 39.30 -8.76
CA ASP A 602 -24.60 39.19 -7.31
C ASP A 602 -24.43 40.57 -6.65
N ASN A 603 -24.69 40.62 -5.35
CA ASN A 603 -24.44 41.78 -4.51
C ASN A 603 -23.44 41.42 -3.40
N VAL A 604 -22.17 41.76 -3.63
CA VAL A 604 -21.09 41.60 -2.66
C VAL A 604 -20.91 42.81 -1.74
N ASP A 605 -21.60 43.93 -1.97
CA ASP A 605 -21.72 44.99 -0.95
C ASP A 605 -22.46 44.45 0.27
N TYR A 606 -23.39 43.51 0.08
CA TYR A 606 -24.09 42.80 1.16
C TYR A 606 -23.09 42.16 2.14
N ASP A 607 -22.07 41.45 1.63
CA ASP A 607 -21.06 40.81 2.47
C ASP A 607 -20.23 41.85 3.24
N GLY A 608 -19.85 42.94 2.57
CA GLY A 608 -19.12 44.05 3.18
C GLY A 608 -19.90 44.76 4.30
N ILE A 609 -21.20 44.98 4.10
CA ILE A 609 -22.08 45.61 5.09
C ILE A 609 -22.34 44.66 6.26
N VAL A 610 -22.62 43.38 6.02
CA VAL A 610 -22.78 42.38 7.08
C VAL A 610 -21.52 42.30 7.95
N TYR A 611 -20.35 42.26 7.33
CA TYR A 611 -19.08 42.28 8.07
C TYR A 611 -18.94 43.55 8.90
N SER A 612 -19.17 44.72 8.30
CA SER A 612 -19.01 46.03 8.95
C SER A 612 -19.95 46.21 10.15
N ILE A 613 -21.22 45.81 10.01
CA ILE A 613 -22.20 45.83 11.11
C ILE A 613 -21.79 44.88 12.24
N LYS A 614 -21.27 43.70 11.92
CA LYS A 614 -20.76 42.75 12.94
C LYS A 614 -19.50 43.22 13.66
N GLN A 615 -18.75 44.17 13.09
CA GLN A 615 -17.59 44.79 13.76
C GLN A 615 -17.99 45.91 14.72
N MET A 616 -19.25 46.37 14.70
CA MET A 616 -19.72 47.39 15.63
C MET A 616 -19.81 46.81 17.04
N ASP A 617 -18.94 47.24 17.94
CA ASP A 617 -18.92 46.77 19.34
C ASP A 617 -19.99 47.50 20.18
N ILE A 618 -21.25 47.41 19.74
CA ILE A 618 -22.41 48.01 20.37
C ILE A 618 -23.64 47.09 20.23
N ASN A 619 -24.54 47.15 21.21
CA ASN A 619 -25.84 46.47 21.10
C ASN A 619 -26.77 47.29 20.17
N LEU A 620 -26.87 46.85 18.91
CA LEU A 620 -27.64 47.52 17.86
C LEU A 620 -29.13 47.66 18.19
N GLN A 621 -29.72 46.71 18.95
CA GLN A 621 -31.15 46.75 19.30
C GLN A 621 -31.50 47.86 20.30
N ARG A 622 -30.49 48.43 21.00
CA ARG A 622 -30.71 49.44 22.03
C ARG A 622 -30.91 50.85 21.45
N TYR A 623 -30.53 51.06 20.19
CA TYR A 623 -30.48 52.38 19.59
C TYR A 623 -31.24 52.41 18.26
N PRO A 624 -32.01 53.48 17.98
CA PRO A 624 -32.56 53.70 16.64
C PRO A 624 -31.46 53.75 15.59
N ILE A 625 -31.67 53.11 14.44
CA ILE A 625 -30.73 53.12 13.31
C ILE A 625 -31.24 54.07 12.23
N LEU A 626 -30.42 55.06 11.87
CA LEU A 626 -30.76 56.10 10.90
C LEU A 626 -29.85 55.98 9.67
N ILE A 627 -30.44 55.65 8.52
CA ILE A 627 -29.72 55.50 7.25
C ILE A 627 -29.82 56.81 6.47
N LEU A 628 -28.70 57.52 6.31
CA LEU A 628 -28.66 58.74 5.49
C LEU A 628 -28.61 58.38 4.01
N GLY A 629 -29.58 58.85 3.24
CA GLY A 629 -29.69 58.61 1.80
C GLY A 629 -30.66 57.47 1.42
N THR A 630 -31.05 57.45 0.15
CA THR A 630 -32.06 56.52 -0.40
C THR A 630 -31.56 55.78 -1.66
N GLY A 631 -30.24 55.78 -1.88
CA GLY A 631 -29.58 55.17 -3.04
C GLY A 631 -29.47 53.64 -2.97
N ALA A 632 -28.78 53.04 -3.96
CA ALA A 632 -28.59 51.59 -4.03
C ALA A 632 -27.86 51.00 -2.80
N THR A 633 -26.84 51.70 -2.29
CA THR A 633 -26.15 51.30 -1.06
C THR A 633 -27.08 51.39 0.16
N ALA A 634 -27.91 52.44 0.27
CA ALA A 634 -28.92 52.58 1.32
C ALA A 634 -29.88 51.38 1.35
N GLN A 635 -30.34 50.95 0.18
CA GLN A 635 -31.20 49.77 0.06
C GLN A 635 -30.49 48.48 0.49
N THR A 636 -29.21 48.33 0.17
CA THR A 636 -28.44 47.16 0.61
C THR A 636 -28.28 47.16 2.13
N VAL A 637 -27.99 48.30 2.75
CA VAL A 637 -27.92 48.44 4.22
C VAL A 637 -29.26 48.07 4.87
N ALA A 638 -30.35 48.66 4.40
CA ALA A 638 -31.70 48.40 4.87
C ALA A 638 -32.04 46.91 4.87
N ARG A 639 -31.72 46.22 3.76
CA ARG A 639 -31.98 44.78 3.62
C ARG A 639 -31.10 43.93 4.53
N VAL A 640 -29.84 44.31 4.76
CA VAL A 640 -29.01 43.65 5.77
C VAL A 640 -29.63 43.80 7.16
N LEU A 641 -30.13 44.98 7.51
CA LEU A 641 -30.80 45.23 8.80
C LEU A 641 -32.11 44.45 8.92
N ASP A 642 -32.92 44.36 7.86
CA ASP A 642 -34.13 43.52 7.82
C ASP A 642 -33.77 42.05 8.14
N GLY A 643 -32.71 41.52 7.51
CA GLY A 643 -32.22 40.17 7.75
C GLY A 643 -31.67 39.95 9.17
N MET A 644 -31.31 41.02 9.87
CA MET A 644 -30.91 41.02 11.28
C MET A 644 -32.06 41.35 12.25
N MET A 645 -33.29 41.54 11.74
CA MET A 645 -34.47 41.95 12.51
C MET A 645 -34.26 43.26 13.29
N LEU A 646 -33.59 44.23 12.66
CA LEU A 646 -33.33 45.55 13.25
C LEU A 646 -34.19 46.61 12.59
N GLU A 647 -34.89 47.41 13.40
CA GLU A 647 -35.67 48.55 12.91
C GLU A 647 -34.76 49.72 12.53
N TYR A 648 -35.07 50.37 11.41
CA TYR A 648 -34.35 51.55 10.93
C TYR A 648 -35.30 52.57 10.30
N LYS A 649 -34.79 53.80 10.14
CA LYS A 649 -35.43 54.87 9.38
C LYS A 649 -34.49 55.41 8.33
N PHE A 650 -35.03 55.70 7.14
CA PHE A 650 -34.28 56.44 6.13
C PHE A 650 -34.35 57.93 6.43
N VAL A 651 -33.26 58.65 6.17
CA VAL A 651 -33.19 60.11 6.29
C VAL A 651 -32.96 60.69 4.90
N SER A 652 -33.87 61.55 4.46
CA SER A 652 -33.88 62.11 3.10
C SER A 652 -34.07 63.62 3.12
N ARG A 653 -33.44 64.31 2.16
CA ARG A 653 -33.69 65.75 1.91
C ARG A 653 -35.07 66.02 1.32
N HIS A 654 -35.72 64.98 0.80
CA HIS A 654 -37.04 65.05 0.18
C HIS A 654 -37.89 63.85 0.65
N PRO A 655 -38.37 63.84 1.91
CA PRO A 655 -39.18 62.75 2.44
C PRO A 655 -40.54 62.62 1.72
N GLU A 656 -41.04 63.73 1.17
CA GLU A 656 -42.32 63.84 0.44
C GLU A 656 -42.30 63.21 -0.97
N ARG A 657 -41.11 62.93 -1.53
CA ARG A 657 -41.03 62.26 -2.84
C ARG A 657 -41.53 60.84 -2.65
N LYS A 658 -42.48 60.39 -3.49
CA LYS A 658 -42.92 58.97 -3.58
C LYS A 658 -41.74 58.05 -3.90
N THR A 659 -40.93 57.75 -2.91
CA THR A 659 -39.98 56.64 -2.90
C THR A 659 -40.74 55.39 -2.50
N GLN A 660 -40.46 54.24 -3.09
CA GLN A 660 -41.00 52.94 -2.66
C GLN A 660 -40.46 52.48 -1.29
N LEU A 661 -40.02 53.42 -0.44
CA LEU A 661 -39.36 53.17 0.84
C LEU A 661 -40.33 53.55 1.96
N GLU A 662 -40.47 52.65 2.94
CA GLU A 662 -41.23 52.89 4.17
C GLU A 662 -40.31 53.57 5.22
N ASN A 663 -40.90 54.22 6.22
CA ASN A 663 -40.18 54.81 7.37
C ASN A 663 -39.11 55.88 7.01
N VAL A 664 -39.46 56.82 6.13
CA VAL A 664 -38.57 57.94 5.74
C VAL A 664 -38.87 59.19 6.58
N ILE A 665 -37.82 59.82 7.14
CA ILE A 665 -37.88 61.09 7.87
C ILE A 665 -37.03 62.17 7.19
N SER A 666 -37.28 63.43 7.54
CA SER A 666 -36.46 64.57 7.11
C SER A 666 -35.19 64.68 7.96
N TYR A 667 -34.25 65.52 7.51
CA TYR A 667 -33.07 65.86 8.32
C TYR A 667 -33.43 66.67 9.59
N ASP A 668 -34.53 67.42 9.57
CA ASP A 668 -34.96 68.23 10.72
C ASP A 668 -35.47 67.36 11.89
N ASP A 669 -36.01 66.18 11.57
CA ASP A 669 -36.50 65.20 12.54
C ASP A 669 -35.38 64.55 13.38
N LEU A 670 -34.12 64.68 12.96
CA LEU A 670 -32.96 64.17 13.70
C LEU A 670 -32.86 64.79 15.10
N THR A 671 -33.28 66.04 15.25
CA THR A 671 -33.24 66.78 16.52
C THR A 671 -33.99 66.09 17.66
N GLY A 672 -34.99 65.26 17.35
CA GLY A 672 -35.78 64.49 18.31
C GLY A 672 -35.07 63.28 18.92
N PHE A 673 -33.93 62.87 18.37
CA PHE A 673 -33.17 61.71 18.83
C PHE A 673 -31.99 62.14 19.73
N LYS A 674 -31.79 61.44 20.85
CA LYS A 674 -30.68 61.71 21.80
C LYS A 674 -29.51 60.74 21.68
N HIS A 675 -29.79 59.48 21.33
CA HIS A 675 -28.80 58.42 21.13
C HIS A 675 -29.28 57.54 19.97
N TYR A 676 -28.46 57.37 18.95
CA TYR A 676 -28.79 56.61 17.74
C TYR A 676 -27.53 56.12 17.02
N ILE A 677 -27.70 55.19 16.08
CA ILE A 677 -26.65 54.73 15.16
C ILE A 677 -26.88 55.41 13.83
N LEU A 678 -25.86 56.07 13.30
CA LEU A 678 -25.93 56.78 12.03
C LEU A 678 -25.17 56.01 10.95
N ILE A 679 -25.85 55.62 9.87
CA ILE A 679 -25.22 54.97 8.72
C ILE A 679 -25.28 55.92 7.53
N ASN A 680 -24.14 56.51 7.15
CA ASN A 680 -24.06 57.38 5.97
C ASN A 680 -23.91 56.53 4.70
N THR A 681 -24.89 56.67 3.79
CA THR A 681 -24.83 56.07 2.44
C THR A 681 -24.88 57.10 1.32
N THR A 682 -24.77 58.39 1.67
CA THR A 682 -24.69 59.50 0.72
C THR A 682 -23.23 59.68 0.26
N PRO A 683 -22.99 60.33 -0.89
CA PRO A 683 -21.63 60.67 -1.31
C PRO A 683 -21.04 61.89 -0.59
N VAL A 684 -21.74 62.50 0.38
CA VAL A 684 -21.29 63.73 1.06
C VAL A 684 -20.10 63.41 1.97
N GLY A 685 -19.00 64.13 1.79
CA GLY A 685 -17.73 63.86 2.49
C GLY A 685 -16.77 62.94 1.73
N MET A 686 -17.15 62.46 0.54
CA MET A 686 -16.29 61.67 -0.35
C MET A 686 -15.34 62.58 -1.12
N TYR A 687 -14.14 62.07 -1.47
CA TYR A 687 -13.22 62.76 -2.39
C TYR A 687 -13.93 63.14 -3.72
N PRO A 688 -13.76 64.37 -4.23
CA PRO A 688 -12.84 65.41 -3.76
C PRO A 688 -13.38 66.31 -2.63
N ASN A 689 -14.67 66.24 -2.31
CA ASN A 689 -15.35 67.12 -1.34
C ASN A 689 -15.20 66.61 0.11
N ILE A 690 -13.96 66.35 0.53
CA ILE A 690 -13.63 65.67 1.79
C ILE A 690 -13.95 66.46 3.07
N ASN A 691 -14.25 67.76 2.93
CA ASN A 691 -14.49 68.66 4.05
C ASN A 691 -15.97 68.79 4.43
N GLU A 692 -16.87 68.18 3.65
CA GLU A 692 -18.31 68.19 3.88
C GLU A 692 -18.74 67.08 4.86
N MET A 693 -19.90 67.27 5.50
CA MET A 693 -20.58 66.25 6.30
C MET A 693 -22.07 66.25 5.95
N PRO A 694 -22.74 65.08 5.95
CA PRO A 694 -24.15 65.00 5.63
C PRO A 694 -25.06 65.55 6.74
N VAL A 695 -24.54 65.71 7.97
CA VAL A 695 -25.23 66.29 9.14
C VAL A 695 -24.30 67.24 9.89
N GLY A 696 -24.87 68.14 10.70
CA GLY A 696 -24.10 69.07 11.54
C GLY A 696 -23.39 68.37 12.70
N LEU A 697 -22.39 69.03 13.29
CA LEU A 697 -21.56 68.47 14.37
C LEU A 697 -22.40 68.03 15.58
N ASP A 698 -23.39 68.84 15.97
CA ASP A 698 -24.30 68.55 17.09
C ASP A 698 -25.03 67.21 16.92
N GLU A 699 -25.34 66.81 15.68
CA GLU A 699 -25.98 65.53 15.38
C GLU A 699 -24.97 64.36 15.42
N VAL A 700 -23.74 64.59 14.94
CA VAL A 700 -22.66 63.60 15.04
C VAL A 700 -22.32 63.30 16.51
N GLU A 701 -22.31 64.32 17.37
CA GLU A 701 -22.04 64.15 18.81
C GLU A 701 -23.17 63.41 19.55
N LYS A 702 -24.42 63.49 19.07
CA LYS A 702 -25.55 62.70 19.62
C LYS A 702 -25.48 61.23 19.21
N ALA A 703 -24.90 60.92 18.05
CA ALA A 703 -24.76 59.55 17.59
C ALA A 703 -23.88 58.72 18.55
N THR A 704 -24.39 57.56 18.94
CA THR A 704 -23.65 56.58 19.75
C THR A 704 -22.60 55.87 18.90
N TYR A 705 -22.89 55.68 17.61
CA TYR A 705 -21.98 55.06 16.65
C TYR A 705 -22.25 55.59 15.25
N VAL A 706 -21.20 55.73 14.44
CA VAL A 706 -21.31 56.15 13.04
C VAL A 706 -20.65 55.13 12.12
N PHE A 707 -21.37 54.69 11.10
CA PHE A 707 -20.82 53.92 9.99
C PHE A 707 -20.92 54.72 8.70
N ASP A 708 -19.78 55.08 8.13
CA ASP A 708 -19.71 55.78 6.86
C ASP A 708 -19.27 54.80 5.76
N VAL A 709 -20.10 54.57 4.75
CA VAL A 709 -19.74 53.65 3.64
C VAL A 709 -18.71 54.26 2.69
N ILE A 710 -18.43 55.55 2.82
CA ILE A 710 -17.35 56.23 2.10
C ILE A 710 -16.01 55.69 2.62
N TYR A 711 -15.13 55.28 1.71
CA TYR A 711 -13.81 54.75 2.05
C TYR A 711 -12.67 55.76 1.81
N ASN A 712 -12.94 56.89 1.14
CA ASN A 712 -11.94 57.90 0.81
C ASN A 712 -12.52 59.31 1.05
N PRO A 713 -12.01 60.06 2.06
CA PRO A 713 -10.81 59.77 2.86
C PRO A 713 -11.03 58.71 3.95
N ASP A 714 -9.94 58.23 4.56
CA ASP A 714 -9.96 57.27 5.68
C ASP A 714 -9.20 57.83 6.89
N PRO A 715 -9.88 58.26 7.97
CA PRO A 715 -11.35 58.32 8.15
C PRO A 715 -12.00 59.51 7.43
N THR A 716 -13.30 59.43 7.12
CA THR A 716 -14.08 60.63 6.76
C THR A 716 -14.18 61.61 7.92
N LYS A 717 -14.47 62.88 7.59
CA LYS A 717 -14.74 63.92 8.60
C LYS A 717 -15.90 63.52 9.53
N LEU A 718 -16.92 62.86 8.98
CA LEU A 718 -18.05 62.34 9.73
C LEU A 718 -17.60 61.31 10.79
N VAL A 719 -16.79 60.32 10.41
CA VAL A 719 -16.24 59.32 11.35
C VAL A 719 -15.27 59.96 12.36
N LYS A 720 -14.47 60.94 11.93
CA LYS A 720 -13.50 61.64 12.79
C LYS A 720 -14.14 62.37 13.96
N TYR A 721 -15.33 62.93 13.78
CA TYR A 721 -16.06 63.63 14.86
C TYR A 721 -17.02 62.71 15.64
N ALA A 722 -17.17 61.46 15.24
CA ALA A 722 -18.02 60.50 15.94
C ALA A 722 -17.39 60.03 17.26
N LYS A 723 -18.22 59.73 18.26
CA LYS A 723 -17.78 59.11 19.52
C LYS A 723 -17.13 57.74 19.29
N ALA A 724 -17.70 56.99 18.37
CA ALA A 724 -17.19 55.73 17.85
C ALA A 724 -17.66 55.61 16.40
N GLY A 725 -16.82 55.06 15.51
CA GLY A 725 -17.25 54.87 14.15
C GLY A 725 -16.34 54.03 13.28
N LEU A 726 -16.89 53.63 12.13
CA LEU A 726 -16.27 52.78 11.13
C LEU A 726 -16.34 53.47 9.77
N ASN A 727 -15.22 53.47 9.06
CA ASN A 727 -15.11 53.99 7.70
C ASN A 727 -15.28 52.89 6.65
N GLY A 728 -15.64 53.23 5.42
CA GLY A 728 -16.05 52.26 4.39
C GLY A 728 -14.93 51.40 3.81
N LYS A 729 -13.68 51.60 4.24
CA LYS A 729 -12.52 50.89 3.67
C LYS A 729 -12.57 49.39 3.91
N GLU A 730 -13.00 48.97 5.10
CA GLU A 730 -13.14 47.53 5.41
C GLU A 730 -14.26 46.90 4.60
N MET A 731 -15.39 47.60 4.43
CA MET A 731 -16.47 47.18 3.52
C MET A 731 -15.95 46.99 2.09
N LEU A 732 -15.10 47.88 1.59
CA LEU A 732 -14.49 47.76 0.25
C LEU A 732 -13.59 46.53 0.13
N ILE A 733 -12.77 46.25 1.15
CA ILE A 733 -11.88 45.08 1.16
C ILE A 733 -12.70 43.79 1.15
N VAL A 734 -13.71 43.69 2.02
CA VAL A 734 -14.55 42.50 2.16
C VAL A 734 -15.33 42.23 0.87
N GLN A 735 -15.92 43.24 0.23
CA GLN A 735 -16.59 43.03 -1.05
C GLN A 735 -15.62 42.59 -2.16
N GLY A 736 -14.36 43.04 -2.10
CA GLY A 736 -13.31 42.62 -3.04
C GLY A 736 -12.97 41.14 -2.87
N ILE A 737 -12.80 40.67 -1.62
CA ILE A 737 -12.56 39.26 -1.31
C ILE A 737 -13.78 38.41 -1.69
N ALA A 738 -14.99 38.88 -1.39
CA ALA A 738 -16.22 38.20 -1.78
C ALA A 738 -16.35 38.07 -3.30
N SER A 739 -15.98 39.11 -4.06
CA SER A 739 -15.91 39.04 -5.52
C SER A 739 -14.92 37.97 -6.00
N PHE A 740 -13.71 37.98 -5.42
CA PHE A 740 -12.67 36.99 -5.75
C PHE A 740 -13.13 35.56 -5.48
N ASN A 741 -13.73 35.30 -4.31
CA ASN A 741 -14.27 34.00 -3.95
C ASN A 741 -15.36 33.55 -4.92
N GLN A 742 -16.30 34.44 -5.25
CA GLN A 742 -17.43 34.11 -6.10
C GLN A 742 -17.00 33.79 -7.55
N VAL A 743 -16.04 34.55 -8.08
CA VAL A 743 -15.61 34.45 -9.48
C VAL A 743 -14.67 33.26 -9.70
N PHE A 744 -13.75 33.00 -8.77
CA PHE A 744 -12.71 31.97 -8.92
C PHE A 744 -12.99 30.70 -8.10
N ASP A 745 -14.20 30.56 -7.56
CA ASP A 745 -14.64 29.45 -6.70
C ASP A 745 -13.66 29.16 -5.55
N LYS A 746 -13.08 30.23 -4.99
CA LYS A 746 -12.15 30.17 -3.87
C LYS A 746 -12.90 30.26 -2.54
N LYS A 747 -12.31 29.67 -1.50
CA LYS A 747 -12.85 29.69 -0.13
C LYS A 747 -11.95 30.50 0.80
N VAL A 748 -11.57 31.71 0.40
CA VAL A 748 -10.79 32.61 1.24
C VAL A 748 -11.64 33.01 2.44
N VAL A 749 -11.17 32.66 3.65
CA VAL A 749 -11.86 32.97 4.90
C VAL A 749 -11.65 34.45 5.24
N ILE A 750 -12.74 35.21 5.30
CA ILE A 750 -12.72 36.63 5.64
C ILE A 750 -12.54 36.76 7.16
N SER A 751 -11.29 36.94 7.58
CA SER A 751 -10.92 37.17 8.99
C SER A 751 -10.49 38.62 9.22
N LYS A 752 -10.65 39.10 10.47
CA LYS A 752 -10.18 40.43 10.87
C LYS A 752 -8.69 40.64 10.58
N ALA A 753 -7.86 39.62 10.80
CA ALA A 753 -6.44 39.67 10.51
C ALA A 753 -6.14 39.89 9.02
N LEU A 754 -6.85 39.18 8.14
CA LEU A 754 -6.68 39.34 6.69
C LEU A 754 -7.15 40.73 6.21
N VAL A 755 -8.28 41.21 6.73
CA VAL A 755 -8.80 42.54 6.39
C VAL A 755 -7.82 43.63 6.81
N GLU A 756 -7.27 43.56 8.01
CA GLU A 756 -6.25 44.52 8.50
C GLU A 756 -4.95 44.45 7.70
N GLN A 757 -4.50 43.25 7.31
CA GLN A 757 -3.33 43.10 6.44
C GLN A 757 -3.52 43.82 5.10
N ILE A 758 -4.64 43.58 4.42
CA ILE A 758 -4.94 44.23 3.14
C ILE A 758 -5.10 45.74 3.31
N LYS A 759 -5.75 46.19 4.39
CA LYS A 759 -5.93 47.61 4.72
C LYS A 759 -4.59 48.33 4.89
N LYS A 760 -3.62 47.68 5.55
CA LYS A 760 -2.25 48.19 5.70
C LYS A 760 -1.55 48.33 4.35
N GLU A 761 -1.55 47.29 3.52
CA GLU A 761 -0.91 47.33 2.19
C GLU A 761 -1.58 48.32 1.21
N LEU A 762 -2.87 48.62 1.39
CA LEU A 762 -3.53 49.66 0.61
C LEU A 762 -3.02 51.07 0.95
N ASN A 763 -2.54 51.28 2.18
CA ASN A 763 -2.00 52.56 2.68
C ASN A 763 -0.51 52.78 2.37
N GLU A 764 0.24 51.70 2.13
CA GLU A 764 1.64 51.71 1.66
C GLU A 764 1.71 51.96 0.15
#